data_AF-A0A7Y9BKD8-F1
#
_entry.id   AF-A0A7Y9BKD8-F1
#
_cell.length_a   1.000
_cell.length_b   1.000
_cell.length_c   1.000
_cell.angle_alpha   90.00
_cell.angle_beta   90.00
_cell.angle_gamma   90.00
#
_symmetry.space_group_name_H-M   'P 1'
#
loop_
_entity.id
_entity.type
_entity.pdbx_description
1 polymer ?
#
loop_
_entity_poly.entity_id
_entity_poly.type
_entity_poly.pdbx_seq_one_letter_code
_entity_poly.pdbx_strand_id
1 'polypeptide(L)'
;MTSVVQVIGLTPFGEPDARLAAAVSRGGGLGVLDLGAGDRAARGALDDLRGWLPGRYGVRIGPQCRLRPGDLAGLLGGPGGPRTVLLGVGAALRCADLPSGVQVLAEATGLKEARAALGDGVHGLVARGSESGGRIGDLGTFVLLQQLLDATGPDGPPVWACGGIAPGTAAAAVLGGAAGVVLDTQLALLAESALPASVATVLRSVDGSETTVLGGHRILRRRGPGAPPVTALPDDQGLVAGLVGGRDPDDRLLPLGQDAFLAARFADRHRDAAGAVRAVTEAVRAATEDDGAARSLGAGSPMSRALGTLLPVAQGPMTRVSDGADFARAVSDGGALPFLALALAGRERAGALLAEAAAALKGRPWGVGILGFAPEETRAAQLEAVRAHRPSHAVIAGGRPSQARALEADGIRTFLHVPSPGLLRQYLGEGARRFVFEGAECGGHVGPRNSFPLWEAQIGVLLDHVAEEPGAAPDIEVFFAGGVHDARSAAMVAVLAAPLTARGCAVGVLMGTAYLFTREAVAHGAVRPLFQRQVLAAEGTALLRTAPGHATRCVPSPFSEGFRDLAAGLRAQGVPDREVWERLERLNVGRLRLASKGVERTGTGALAAVDEERQYTEGMFMAGQVAVLRDAVTGIAALHASVTDGAASFLERRSAVLRAAGQDDPERVEDRPRTPAPLDVAVVGMACMFPQAPDLAAFWAQVLDGRDAVTEVPPERWDPDVHCSPGPDGSGPASASGWGGFLPRIPFDPLRYGIPPASLGSIEPVQLLALEASRRALEDAGYGEDGRAFDRSRTGVVFGTEAGSDLSNATTLRTVLPSYYGQVPAGLDEQLPRFTEDTFPGLLANVVAGRVANRLDLRGPNYTVDAACASSLAAVDVACKELVLGTSDVMLCGGADLHNGINDYALFTSVHALSPTGRSRAFDSAADGIALGEGVACIVLKRLADAERDGDRVYGVIKGVGASSDGRSLGLTAPRPEGQRAALERAYRGAGVSPAEVGLLEAHGTGTVVGDRTELGVLTEVFDAAGAGAGGCVLGSVKSQIGHTKCAAGLAGLIKSALALYTGVRPPTLHLQRPNSAWQAGAGPFVFHREALPWPAAPERRYAGVSAFGFGGTNFHVVLAAQGGDGPPPPHARDEWPAELFLFRGKDPEAARGAAAGLLDLADAAVRGDAPWRLRDLAATASRRAAQARGTVRIAFVARDTEELCRLLRAAAAEADGGAGA
;
A
#
# COMPACT_ATOMS: atom_id res chain seq x y z
N MET A 1 7.95 -18.70 -24.00
CA MET A 1 6.64 -18.28 -23.43
C MET A 1 6.80 -16.85 -22.92
N THR A 2 5.83 -15.97 -23.14
CA THR A 2 5.83 -14.65 -22.48
C THR A 2 5.61 -14.82 -20.98
N SER A 3 6.31 -14.04 -20.15
CA SER A 3 6.12 -14.01 -18.70
C SER A 3 4.64 -13.94 -18.34
N VAL A 4 4.16 -14.92 -17.57
CA VAL A 4 2.77 -15.02 -17.15
C VAL A 4 2.59 -14.17 -15.89
N VAL A 5 1.82 -13.09 -16.01
CA VAL A 5 1.66 -12.12 -14.92
C VAL A 5 0.91 -12.75 -13.74
N GLN A 6 1.56 -12.83 -12.59
CA GLN A 6 1.02 -13.48 -11.39
C GLN A 6 -0.09 -12.68 -10.68
N VAL A 7 -0.14 -11.36 -10.84
CA VAL A 7 -1.14 -10.51 -10.16
C VAL A 7 -1.82 -9.59 -11.16
N ILE A 8 -3.13 -9.71 -11.28
CA ILE A 8 -4.00 -8.79 -12.03
C ILE A 8 -4.69 -7.89 -11.00
N GLY A 9 -4.56 -6.56 -11.12
CA GLY A 9 -5.27 -5.61 -10.26
C GLY A 9 -6.33 -4.86 -11.05
N LEU A 10 -7.58 -5.10 -10.70
CA LEU A 10 -8.76 -4.55 -11.37
C LEU A 10 -9.26 -3.28 -10.63
N THR A 11 -9.60 -2.23 -11.38
CA THR A 11 -10.22 -1.05 -10.75
C THR A 11 -11.60 -1.41 -10.16
N PRO A 12 -11.86 -1.10 -8.88
CA PRO A 12 -12.95 -1.71 -8.14
C PRO A 12 -14.34 -1.22 -8.56
N PHE A 13 -15.34 -2.06 -8.27
CA PHE A 13 -16.78 -1.76 -8.35
C PHE A 13 -17.32 -1.30 -9.71
N GLY A 14 -16.59 -1.56 -10.80
CA GLY A 14 -17.00 -1.16 -12.15
C GLY A 14 -16.73 0.30 -12.48
N GLU A 15 -15.84 0.95 -11.72
CA GLU A 15 -15.46 2.35 -11.92
C GLU A 15 -14.08 2.47 -12.61
N PRO A 16 -13.94 3.37 -13.60
CA PRO A 16 -12.66 3.61 -14.27
C PRO A 16 -11.72 4.45 -13.40
N ASP A 17 -10.57 3.88 -13.04
CA ASP A 17 -9.49 4.56 -12.32
C ASP A 17 -8.12 4.32 -12.98
N ALA A 18 -7.68 5.28 -13.80
CA ALA A 18 -6.40 5.22 -14.49
C ALA A 18 -5.20 5.16 -13.54
N ARG A 19 -5.26 5.84 -12.39
CA ARG A 19 -4.12 5.97 -11.48
C ARG A 19 -3.90 4.70 -10.71
N LEU A 20 -4.98 4.08 -10.23
CA LEU A 20 -4.95 2.81 -9.54
C LEU A 20 -4.46 1.68 -10.47
N ALA A 21 -4.99 1.61 -11.70
CA ALA A 21 -4.49 0.67 -12.70
C ALA A 21 -2.99 0.89 -12.98
N ALA A 22 -2.55 2.13 -13.16
CA ALA A 22 -1.13 2.41 -13.38
C ALA A 22 -0.25 2.00 -12.19
N ALA A 23 -0.73 2.18 -10.96
CA ALA A 23 -0.03 1.77 -9.75
C ALA A 23 0.14 0.25 -9.63
N VAL A 24 -0.90 -0.53 -9.98
CA VAL A 24 -0.80 -1.99 -10.07
C VAL A 24 0.29 -2.42 -11.06
N SER A 25 0.35 -1.81 -12.25
CA SER A 25 1.39 -2.11 -13.23
C SER A 25 2.80 -1.75 -12.71
N ARG A 26 2.97 -0.63 -12.00
CA ARG A 26 4.24 -0.29 -11.32
C ARG A 26 4.61 -1.25 -10.18
N GLY A 27 3.63 -1.94 -9.59
CA GLY A 27 3.85 -3.01 -8.61
C GLY A 27 4.43 -4.31 -9.18
N GLY A 28 4.56 -4.43 -10.51
CA GLY A 28 4.92 -5.67 -11.21
C GLY A 28 3.71 -6.53 -11.61
N GLY A 29 2.49 -6.03 -11.39
CA GLY A 29 1.25 -6.70 -11.80
C GLY A 29 0.77 -6.24 -13.18
N LEU A 30 -0.45 -6.66 -13.54
CA LEU A 30 -1.19 -6.14 -14.69
C LEU A 30 -2.32 -5.25 -14.16
N GLY A 31 -2.16 -3.94 -14.32
CA GLY A 31 -3.23 -2.98 -14.07
C GLY A 31 -4.34 -3.09 -15.11
N VAL A 32 -5.56 -3.35 -14.67
CA VAL A 32 -6.75 -3.50 -15.53
C VAL A 32 -7.78 -2.42 -15.20
N LEU A 33 -8.02 -1.52 -16.17
CA LEU A 33 -9.05 -0.49 -16.07
C LEU A 33 -10.43 -1.07 -16.40
N ASP A 34 -11.36 -1.07 -15.44
CA ASP A 34 -12.77 -1.34 -15.74
C ASP A 34 -13.39 -0.15 -16.49
N LEU A 35 -13.88 -0.40 -17.70
CA LEU A 35 -14.50 0.65 -18.52
C LEU A 35 -15.91 1.02 -18.05
N GLY A 36 -16.49 0.32 -17.06
CA GLY A 36 -17.80 0.62 -16.51
C GLY A 36 -18.87 0.69 -17.60
N ALA A 37 -19.59 1.81 -17.66
CA ALA A 37 -20.61 2.05 -18.70
C ALA A 37 -20.05 2.35 -20.11
N GLY A 38 -18.73 2.54 -20.27
CA GLY A 38 -18.10 2.96 -21.53
C GLY A 38 -18.30 4.44 -21.86
N ASP A 39 -18.50 5.29 -20.84
CA ASP A 39 -18.82 6.71 -20.98
C ASP A 39 -17.57 7.59 -21.21
N ARG A 40 -17.75 8.92 -21.12
CA ARG A 40 -16.65 9.88 -21.29
C ARG A 40 -15.55 9.73 -20.23
N ALA A 41 -15.88 9.35 -18.99
CA ALA A 41 -14.90 9.16 -17.93
C ALA A 41 -14.05 7.91 -18.20
N ALA A 42 -14.68 6.82 -18.65
CA ALA A 42 -13.97 5.60 -19.05
C ALA A 42 -13.03 5.83 -20.24
N ARG A 43 -13.45 6.61 -21.25
CA ARG A 43 -12.60 6.97 -22.40
C ARG A 43 -11.42 7.86 -21.97
N GLY A 44 -11.65 8.87 -21.12
CA GLY A 44 -10.58 9.72 -20.59
C GLY A 44 -9.54 8.94 -19.78
N ALA A 45 -9.98 8.09 -18.85
CA ALA A 45 -9.09 7.23 -18.07
C ALA A 45 -8.29 6.24 -18.93
N LEU A 46 -8.85 5.79 -20.05
CA LEU A 46 -8.15 4.93 -21.03
C LEU A 46 -7.09 5.71 -21.82
N ASP A 47 -7.36 6.95 -22.22
CA ASP A 47 -6.38 7.80 -22.89
C ASP A 47 -5.25 8.24 -21.93
N ASP A 48 -5.57 8.52 -20.66
CA ASP A 48 -4.58 8.76 -19.60
C ASP A 48 -3.64 7.55 -19.43
N LEU A 49 -4.19 6.33 -19.28
CA LEU A 49 -3.39 5.10 -19.19
C LEU A 49 -2.55 4.84 -20.43
N ARG A 50 -3.07 5.10 -21.63
CA ARG A 50 -2.32 4.98 -22.88
C ARG A 50 -1.13 5.93 -22.89
N GLY A 51 -1.29 7.13 -22.35
CA GLY A 51 -0.23 8.13 -22.20
C GLY A 51 0.83 7.76 -21.16
N TRP A 52 0.43 7.13 -20.04
CA TRP A 52 1.35 6.77 -18.95
C TRP A 52 2.06 5.43 -19.16
N LEU A 53 1.37 4.42 -19.71
CA LEU A 53 1.83 3.02 -19.76
C LEU A 53 1.61 2.38 -21.15
N PRO A 54 2.15 2.93 -22.25
CA PRO A 54 1.86 2.44 -23.60
C PRO A 54 2.13 0.93 -23.75
N GLY A 55 1.07 0.13 -23.95
CA GLY A 55 1.16 -1.33 -24.04
C GLY A 55 1.47 -2.08 -22.74
N ARG A 56 1.36 -1.47 -21.56
CA ARG A 56 1.69 -2.06 -20.24
C ARG A 56 0.51 -2.15 -19.26
N TYR A 57 -0.71 -2.11 -19.79
CA TYR A 57 -1.96 -2.23 -19.03
C TYR A 57 -2.98 -3.09 -19.77
N GLY A 58 -4.06 -3.44 -19.08
CA GLY A 58 -5.25 -4.08 -19.64
C GLY A 58 -6.53 -3.28 -19.40
N VAL A 59 -7.62 -3.73 -20.01
CA VAL A 59 -8.97 -3.16 -19.81
C VAL A 59 -9.97 -4.27 -19.50
N ARG A 60 -10.94 -4.01 -18.61
CA ARG A 60 -12.08 -4.89 -18.38
C ARG A 60 -13.33 -4.33 -19.04
N ILE A 61 -14.05 -5.19 -19.75
CA ILE A 61 -15.31 -4.86 -20.41
C ILE A 61 -16.43 -5.68 -19.76
N GLY A 62 -17.22 -5.03 -18.90
CA GLY A 62 -18.38 -5.64 -18.25
C GLY A 62 -19.67 -5.59 -19.09
N PRO A 63 -20.73 -6.31 -18.68
CA PRO A 63 -22.05 -6.31 -19.34
C PRO A 63 -22.71 -4.93 -19.47
N GLN A 64 -22.35 -3.99 -18.59
CA GLN A 64 -22.85 -2.62 -18.57
C GLN A 64 -22.17 -1.68 -19.58
N CYS A 65 -21.07 -2.11 -20.21
CA CYS A 65 -20.30 -1.30 -21.15
C CYS A 65 -21.03 -1.16 -22.50
N ARG A 66 -21.25 0.08 -22.95
CA ARG A 66 -22.01 0.39 -24.18
C ARG A 66 -21.15 0.56 -25.44
N LEU A 67 -19.84 0.37 -25.35
CA LEU A 67 -18.91 0.47 -26.47
C LEU A 67 -19.14 -0.66 -27.48
N ARG A 68 -19.19 -0.31 -28.77
CA ARG A 68 -19.35 -1.29 -29.86
C ARG A 68 -17.98 -1.71 -30.40
N PRO A 69 -17.85 -2.81 -31.16
CA PRO A 69 -16.57 -3.22 -31.75
C PRO A 69 -15.87 -2.10 -32.55
N GLY A 70 -16.64 -1.26 -33.24
CA GLY A 70 -16.12 -0.09 -33.96
C GLY A 70 -15.55 1.02 -33.06
N ASP A 71 -16.10 1.25 -31.86
CA ASP A 71 -15.49 2.15 -30.87
C ASP A 71 -14.14 1.56 -30.38
N LEU A 72 -14.13 0.25 -30.14
CA LEU A 72 -12.99 -0.46 -29.57
C LEU A 72 -11.83 -0.64 -30.55
N ALA A 73 -12.08 -0.71 -31.85
CA ALA A 73 -11.01 -0.74 -32.86
C ALA A 73 -10.04 0.44 -32.72
N GLY A 74 -10.54 1.66 -32.52
CA GLY A 74 -9.71 2.85 -32.28
C GLY A 74 -9.20 3.01 -30.83
N LEU A 75 -9.94 2.49 -29.86
CA LEU A 75 -9.55 2.56 -28.44
C LEU A 75 -8.53 1.48 -28.02
N LEU A 76 -8.52 0.33 -28.69
CA LEU A 76 -7.68 -0.82 -28.32
C LEU A 76 -6.60 -1.14 -29.37
N GLY A 77 -6.88 -0.97 -30.67
CA GLY A 77 -6.00 -1.39 -31.78
C GLY A 77 -4.92 -0.38 -32.19
N GLY A 78 -4.79 0.75 -31.50
CA GLY A 78 -3.80 1.79 -31.82
C GLY A 78 -2.43 1.56 -31.15
N PRO A 79 -1.37 2.26 -31.61
CA PRO A 79 -0.06 2.25 -30.94
C PRO A 79 -0.20 2.62 -29.45
N GLY A 80 0.38 1.81 -28.56
CA GLY A 80 0.28 1.99 -27.11
C GLY A 80 -1.02 1.50 -26.47
N GLY A 81 -1.96 0.93 -27.23
CA GLY A 81 -3.17 0.28 -26.70
C GLY A 81 -2.89 -0.88 -25.73
N PRO A 82 -3.90 -1.32 -24.95
CA PRO A 82 -3.72 -2.35 -23.92
C PRO A 82 -3.29 -3.69 -24.51
N ARG A 83 -2.40 -4.40 -23.81
CA ARG A 83 -1.99 -5.76 -24.21
C ARG A 83 -3.02 -6.82 -23.84
N THR A 84 -3.88 -6.56 -22.85
CA THR A 84 -4.82 -7.54 -22.32
C THR A 84 -6.24 -6.97 -22.23
N VAL A 85 -7.23 -7.74 -22.65
CA VAL A 85 -8.66 -7.44 -22.49
C VAL A 85 -9.28 -8.51 -21.61
N LEU A 86 -9.91 -8.11 -20.51
CA LEU A 86 -10.69 -8.98 -19.63
C LEU A 86 -12.18 -8.83 -19.93
N LEU A 87 -12.79 -9.86 -20.51
CA LEU A 87 -14.24 -9.93 -20.71
C LEU A 87 -14.90 -10.30 -19.38
N GLY A 88 -15.73 -9.40 -18.85
CA GLY A 88 -16.50 -9.64 -17.64
C GLY A 88 -17.66 -10.61 -17.87
N VAL A 89 -18.16 -11.25 -16.81
CA VAL A 89 -19.26 -12.22 -16.91
C VAL A 89 -20.49 -11.58 -17.57
N GLY A 90 -20.94 -12.15 -18.69
CA GLY A 90 -22.09 -11.64 -19.45
C GLY A 90 -21.79 -10.45 -20.37
N ALA A 91 -20.51 -10.12 -20.63
CA ALA A 91 -20.14 -9.12 -21.64
C ALA A 91 -20.79 -9.42 -23.01
N ALA A 92 -21.24 -8.37 -23.69
CA ALA A 92 -21.91 -8.49 -25.00
C ALA A 92 -20.96 -8.72 -26.19
N LEU A 93 -19.65 -8.71 -25.94
CA LEU A 93 -18.59 -8.83 -26.94
C LEU A 93 -17.90 -10.19 -26.80
N ARG A 94 -17.46 -10.73 -27.94
CA ARG A 94 -16.68 -11.96 -28.05
C ARG A 94 -15.21 -11.68 -28.34
N CYS A 95 -14.36 -12.69 -28.16
CA CYS A 95 -12.94 -12.65 -28.51
C CYS A 95 -12.74 -12.25 -29.99
N ALA A 96 -13.57 -12.80 -30.88
CA ALA A 96 -13.56 -12.49 -32.31
C ALA A 96 -13.96 -11.05 -32.67
N ASP A 97 -14.56 -10.29 -31.75
CA ASP A 97 -14.96 -8.89 -31.96
C ASP A 97 -13.85 -7.89 -31.54
N LEU A 98 -12.70 -8.38 -31.05
CA LEU A 98 -11.57 -7.58 -30.54
C LEU A 98 -10.38 -7.55 -31.54
N PRO A 99 -9.48 -6.55 -31.47
CA PRO A 99 -8.35 -6.44 -32.40
C PRO A 99 -7.36 -7.61 -32.31
N SER A 100 -6.83 -8.04 -33.47
CA SER A 100 -5.77 -9.03 -33.54
C SER A 100 -4.50 -8.56 -32.82
N GLY A 101 -4.01 -9.33 -31.84
CA GLY A 101 -2.77 -9.04 -31.12
C GLY A 101 -2.95 -8.68 -29.64
N VAL A 102 -4.19 -8.53 -29.14
CA VAL A 102 -4.46 -8.42 -27.70
C VAL A 102 -4.69 -9.80 -27.07
N GLN A 103 -4.20 -10.02 -25.86
CA GLN A 103 -4.50 -11.21 -25.06
C GLN A 103 -5.91 -11.07 -24.47
N VAL A 104 -6.83 -11.95 -24.83
CA VAL A 104 -8.20 -11.93 -24.31
C VAL A 104 -8.33 -12.94 -23.17
N LEU A 105 -8.73 -12.48 -21.98
CA LEU A 105 -9.09 -13.29 -20.82
C LEU A 105 -10.60 -13.19 -20.59
N ALA A 106 -11.23 -14.20 -20.00
CA ALA A 106 -12.66 -14.13 -19.63
C ALA A 106 -12.92 -14.54 -18.18
N GLU A 107 -13.78 -13.78 -17.50
CA GLU A 107 -14.34 -14.17 -16.21
C GLU A 107 -15.37 -15.29 -16.38
N ALA A 108 -15.25 -16.33 -15.56
CA ALA A 108 -16.21 -17.44 -15.49
C ALA A 108 -16.60 -17.68 -14.04
N THR A 109 -17.90 -17.84 -13.80
CA THR A 109 -18.48 -18.19 -12.48
C THR A 109 -18.87 -19.67 -12.37
N GLY A 110 -18.70 -20.43 -13.45
CA GLY A 110 -18.94 -21.86 -13.50
C GLY A 110 -18.44 -22.50 -14.79
N LEU A 111 -18.33 -23.83 -14.78
CA LEU A 111 -17.76 -24.63 -15.88
C LEU A 111 -18.44 -24.42 -17.25
N LYS A 112 -19.76 -24.15 -17.28
CA LYS A 112 -20.49 -23.88 -18.53
C LYS A 112 -20.03 -22.57 -19.20
N GLU A 113 -19.83 -21.51 -18.41
CA GLU A 113 -19.34 -20.22 -18.88
C GLU A 113 -17.88 -20.33 -19.36
N ALA A 114 -17.04 -21.02 -18.58
CA ALA A 114 -15.66 -21.30 -18.96
C ALA A 114 -15.54 -22.06 -20.29
N ARG A 115 -16.30 -23.14 -20.47
CA ARG A 115 -16.32 -23.90 -21.73
C ARG A 115 -16.79 -23.07 -22.93
N ALA A 116 -17.78 -22.18 -22.73
CA ALA A 116 -18.24 -21.27 -23.77
C ALA A 116 -17.16 -20.26 -24.17
N ALA A 117 -16.47 -19.65 -23.19
CA ALA A 117 -15.37 -18.71 -23.44
C ALA A 117 -14.17 -19.39 -24.12
N LEU A 118 -13.79 -20.60 -23.69
CA LEU A 118 -12.74 -21.39 -24.36
C LEU A 118 -13.10 -21.71 -25.81
N GLY A 119 -14.36 -22.06 -26.09
CA GLY A 119 -14.87 -22.28 -27.45
C GLY A 119 -14.90 -21.02 -28.33
N ASP A 120 -14.93 -19.84 -27.72
CA ASP A 120 -14.83 -18.53 -28.39
C ASP A 120 -13.37 -18.10 -28.64
N GLY A 121 -12.39 -18.88 -28.17
CA GLY A 121 -10.96 -18.66 -28.43
C GLY A 121 -10.27 -17.70 -27.46
N VAL A 122 -10.72 -17.60 -26.20
CA VAL A 122 -10.01 -16.82 -25.18
C VAL A 122 -8.68 -17.48 -24.80
N HIS A 123 -7.71 -16.66 -24.39
CA HIS A 123 -6.32 -17.03 -24.08
C HIS A 123 -6.12 -17.44 -22.61
N GLY A 124 -7.16 -17.35 -21.77
CA GLY A 124 -7.12 -17.68 -20.35
C GLY A 124 -8.42 -17.32 -19.63
N LEU A 125 -8.56 -17.79 -18.39
CA LEU A 125 -9.79 -17.69 -17.59
C LEU A 125 -9.55 -17.04 -16.23
N VAL A 126 -10.55 -16.32 -15.72
CA VAL A 126 -10.60 -15.85 -14.33
C VAL A 126 -11.70 -16.60 -13.60
N ALA A 127 -11.33 -17.44 -12.64
CA ALA A 127 -12.24 -18.17 -11.76
C ALA A 127 -12.81 -17.21 -10.70
N ARG A 128 -14.01 -16.67 -10.95
CA ARG A 128 -14.70 -15.70 -10.05
C ARG A 128 -15.62 -16.43 -9.08
N GLY A 129 -15.15 -16.65 -7.85
CA GLY A 129 -15.85 -17.43 -6.84
C GLY A 129 -17.10 -16.75 -6.26
N SER A 130 -17.95 -17.54 -5.60
CA SER A 130 -19.21 -17.06 -5.03
C SER A 130 -19.06 -16.14 -3.81
N GLU A 131 -17.85 -15.98 -3.28
CA GLU A 131 -17.48 -14.97 -2.29
C GLU A 131 -17.25 -13.57 -2.88
N SER A 132 -16.92 -13.45 -4.17
CA SER A 132 -16.61 -12.17 -4.84
C SER A 132 -17.79 -11.21 -4.82
N GLY A 133 -17.51 -9.90 -4.89
CA GLY A 133 -18.52 -8.89 -5.19
C GLY A 133 -19.01 -8.96 -6.64
N GLY A 134 -20.26 -8.54 -6.88
CA GLY A 134 -20.85 -8.49 -8.22
C GLY A 134 -21.40 -9.83 -8.69
N ARG A 135 -21.39 -10.10 -10.01
CA ARG A 135 -21.97 -11.33 -10.59
C ARG A 135 -21.20 -12.57 -10.12
N ILE A 136 -21.93 -13.58 -9.60
CA ILE A 136 -21.36 -14.79 -9.01
C ILE A 136 -22.08 -16.08 -9.43
N GLY A 137 -21.40 -17.21 -9.28
CA GLY A 137 -21.96 -18.57 -9.41
C GLY A 137 -22.21 -19.19 -8.04
N ASP A 138 -22.35 -20.52 -8.00
CA ASP A 138 -22.58 -21.25 -6.75
C ASP A 138 -21.28 -21.62 -6.01
N LEU A 139 -20.22 -21.94 -6.76
CA LEU A 139 -18.95 -22.46 -6.23
C LEU A 139 -18.07 -21.36 -5.64
N GLY A 140 -17.48 -21.59 -4.47
CA GLY A 140 -16.46 -20.69 -3.92
C GLY A 140 -15.16 -20.73 -4.74
N THR A 141 -14.32 -19.70 -4.66
CA THR A 141 -13.06 -19.60 -5.43
C THR A 141 -12.20 -20.84 -5.25
N PHE A 142 -12.14 -21.34 -4.00
CA PHE A 142 -11.39 -22.54 -3.65
C PHE A 142 -11.80 -23.79 -4.46
N VAL A 143 -13.10 -23.97 -4.75
CA VAL A 143 -13.61 -25.13 -5.51
C VAL A 143 -13.68 -24.83 -7.01
N LEU A 144 -14.10 -23.62 -7.39
CA LEU A 144 -14.21 -23.21 -8.79
C LEU A 144 -12.86 -23.23 -9.51
N LEU A 145 -11.79 -22.73 -8.87
CA LEU A 145 -10.44 -22.78 -9.42
C LEU A 145 -10.03 -24.20 -9.80
N GLN A 146 -10.27 -25.16 -8.90
CA GLN A 146 -9.95 -26.58 -9.14
C GLN A 146 -10.76 -27.14 -10.31
N GLN A 147 -12.08 -26.86 -10.35
CA GLN A 147 -12.95 -27.30 -11.44
C GLN A 147 -12.49 -26.76 -12.81
N LEU A 148 -12.02 -25.52 -12.88
CA LEU A 148 -11.54 -24.93 -14.13
C LEU A 148 -10.15 -25.46 -14.52
N LEU A 149 -9.23 -25.65 -13.58
CA LEU A 149 -7.92 -26.26 -13.82
C LEU A 149 -8.04 -27.70 -14.35
N ASP A 150 -8.97 -28.50 -13.82
CA ASP A 150 -9.20 -29.87 -14.28
C ASP A 150 -9.89 -29.91 -15.65
N ALA A 151 -10.72 -28.91 -15.95
CA ALA A 151 -11.36 -28.76 -17.26
C ALA A 151 -10.42 -28.25 -18.37
N THR A 152 -9.38 -27.48 -18.03
CA THR A 152 -8.35 -27.02 -18.97
C THR A 152 -7.19 -28.00 -19.13
N GLY A 153 -6.85 -28.74 -18.06
CA GLY A 153 -5.67 -29.60 -18.03
C GLY A 153 -4.35 -28.83 -17.83
N PRO A 154 -3.22 -29.53 -17.64
CA PRO A 154 -1.93 -28.93 -17.30
C PRO A 154 -1.33 -28.08 -18.43
N ASP A 155 -1.58 -28.44 -19.69
CA ASP A 155 -1.14 -27.71 -20.88
C ASP A 155 -2.23 -26.76 -21.43
N GLY A 156 -3.32 -26.58 -20.68
CA GLY A 156 -4.45 -25.74 -21.07
C GLY A 156 -4.23 -24.24 -20.83
N PRO A 157 -5.19 -23.39 -21.23
CA PRO A 157 -5.10 -21.95 -21.01
C PRO A 157 -4.99 -21.59 -19.51
N PRO A 158 -4.15 -20.61 -19.15
CA PRO A 158 -3.93 -20.23 -17.75
C PRO A 158 -5.21 -19.75 -17.04
N VAL A 159 -5.33 -20.11 -15.76
CA VAL A 159 -6.47 -19.76 -14.90
C VAL A 159 -6.00 -18.90 -13.72
N TRP A 160 -6.61 -17.72 -13.52
CA TRP A 160 -6.39 -16.84 -12.37
C TRP A 160 -7.53 -16.99 -11.35
N ALA A 161 -7.22 -16.89 -10.06
CA ALA A 161 -8.23 -16.95 -8.98
C ALA A 161 -8.75 -15.55 -8.60
N CYS A 162 -10.06 -15.38 -8.44
CA CYS A 162 -10.69 -14.10 -8.07
C CYS A 162 -11.76 -14.30 -6.99
N GLY A 163 -11.64 -13.54 -5.89
CA GLY A 163 -12.50 -13.62 -4.70
C GLY A 163 -11.79 -14.28 -3.51
N GLY A 164 -11.76 -13.61 -2.35
CA GLY A 164 -11.09 -14.10 -1.14
C GLY A 164 -9.57 -13.97 -1.16
N ILE A 165 -9.01 -13.18 -2.09
CA ILE A 165 -7.56 -13.10 -2.34
C ILE A 165 -6.87 -12.12 -1.40
N ALA A 166 -5.88 -12.63 -0.68
CA ALA A 166 -4.93 -11.94 0.18
C ALA A 166 -3.56 -12.65 0.06
N PRO A 167 -2.48 -12.20 0.72
CA PRO A 167 -1.15 -12.83 0.55
C PRO A 167 -1.12 -14.35 0.80
N GLY A 168 -1.83 -14.85 1.82
CA GLY A 168 -1.90 -16.28 2.14
C GLY A 168 -2.72 -17.08 1.12
N THR A 169 -3.94 -16.63 0.81
CA THR A 169 -4.79 -17.30 -0.19
C THR A 169 -4.27 -17.17 -1.62
N ALA A 170 -3.47 -16.15 -1.92
CA ALA A 170 -2.79 -16.01 -3.21
C ALA A 170 -1.67 -17.03 -3.39
N ALA A 171 -0.81 -17.19 -2.37
CA ALA A 171 0.17 -18.27 -2.34
C ALA A 171 -0.51 -19.64 -2.49
N ALA A 172 -1.58 -19.88 -1.73
CA ALA A 172 -2.37 -21.11 -1.84
C ALA A 172 -2.94 -21.32 -3.25
N ALA A 173 -3.49 -20.29 -3.90
CA ALA A 173 -4.02 -20.41 -5.26
C ALA A 173 -2.94 -20.75 -6.30
N VAL A 174 -1.80 -20.05 -6.27
CA VAL A 174 -0.71 -20.24 -7.27
C VAL A 174 0.01 -21.58 -7.08
N LEU A 175 0.31 -21.97 -5.83
CA LEU A 175 0.83 -23.30 -5.53
C LEU A 175 -0.23 -24.40 -5.68
N GLY A 176 -1.53 -24.05 -5.67
CA GLY A 176 -2.63 -24.92 -6.08
C GLY A 176 -2.73 -25.16 -7.60
N GLY A 177 -2.00 -24.40 -8.41
CA GLY A 177 -1.96 -24.52 -9.87
C GLY A 177 -2.47 -23.31 -10.65
N ALA A 178 -2.99 -22.27 -10.00
CA ALA A 178 -3.34 -21.03 -10.68
C ALA A 178 -2.11 -20.40 -11.37
N ALA A 179 -2.35 -19.73 -12.48
CA ALA A 179 -1.37 -18.88 -13.16
C ALA A 179 -1.08 -17.59 -12.38
N GLY A 180 -2.04 -17.16 -11.57
CA GLY A 180 -1.99 -15.94 -10.77
C GLY A 180 -3.29 -15.69 -10.04
N VAL A 181 -3.45 -14.47 -9.54
CA VAL A 181 -4.65 -14.01 -8.82
C VAL A 181 -5.15 -12.66 -9.30
N VAL A 182 -6.40 -12.34 -8.98
CA VAL A 182 -7.02 -11.04 -9.22
C VAL A 182 -7.30 -10.33 -7.90
N LEU A 183 -6.83 -9.09 -7.78
CA LEU A 183 -7.17 -8.15 -6.71
C LEU A 183 -8.22 -7.15 -7.24
N ASP A 184 -9.29 -6.92 -6.50
CA ASP A 184 -10.31 -5.92 -6.80
C ASP A 184 -10.65 -5.05 -5.57
N THR A 185 -11.42 -5.60 -4.64
CA THR A 185 -11.90 -4.94 -3.41
C THR A 185 -10.75 -4.56 -2.48
N GLN A 186 -9.66 -5.34 -2.50
CA GLN A 186 -8.41 -5.11 -1.77
C GLN A 186 -7.76 -3.76 -2.12
N LEU A 187 -7.97 -3.27 -3.36
CA LEU A 187 -7.36 -2.04 -3.87
C LEU A 187 -8.18 -0.78 -3.53
N ALA A 188 -9.42 -0.94 -3.06
CA ALA A 188 -10.41 0.13 -2.98
C ALA A 188 -10.10 1.24 -1.96
N LEU A 189 -9.23 1.00 -0.98
CA LEU A 189 -8.85 1.98 0.05
C LEU A 189 -7.38 2.44 -0.04
N LEU A 190 -6.65 2.04 -1.09
CA LEU A 190 -5.25 2.40 -1.30
C LEU A 190 -5.09 3.82 -1.87
N ALA A 191 -3.91 4.43 -1.71
CA ALA A 191 -3.69 5.86 -1.97
C ALA A 191 -4.10 6.36 -3.37
N GLU A 192 -4.00 5.54 -4.41
CA GLU A 192 -4.39 5.93 -5.77
C GLU A 192 -5.90 5.84 -6.05
N SER A 193 -6.68 5.18 -5.18
CA SER A 193 -8.12 4.95 -5.37
C SER A 193 -8.91 6.26 -5.41
N ALA A 194 -9.54 6.53 -6.56
CA ALA A 194 -10.41 7.68 -6.80
C ALA A 194 -11.84 7.50 -6.25
N LEU A 195 -12.10 6.47 -5.44
CA LEU A 195 -13.44 6.19 -4.90
C LEU A 195 -13.93 7.30 -3.96
N PRO A 196 -15.24 7.63 -3.97
CA PRO A 196 -15.78 8.67 -3.10
C PRO A 196 -15.62 8.36 -1.61
N ALA A 197 -15.38 9.40 -0.80
CA ALA A 197 -15.19 9.28 0.64
C ALA A 197 -16.36 8.60 1.37
N SER A 198 -17.60 8.73 0.87
CA SER A 198 -18.78 8.02 1.39
C SER A 198 -18.64 6.50 1.24
N VAL A 199 -18.14 6.03 0.11
CA VAL A 199 -17.86 4.60 -0.14
C VAL A 199 -16.67 4.16 0.71
N ALA A 200 -15.60 4.95 0.78
CA ALA A 200 -14.44 4.63 1.60
C ALA A 200 -14.78 4.48 3.11
N THR A 201 -15.69 5.30 3.64
CA THR A 201 -16.19 5.16 5.02
C THR A 201 -16.99 3.88 5.21
N VAL A 202 -17.83 3.50 4.24
CA VAL A 202 -18.55 2.21 4.28
C VAL A 202 -17.57 1.04 4.30
N LEU A 203 -16.56 1.03 3.42
CA LEU A 203 -15.55 -0.04 3.33
C LEU A 203 -14.78 -0.27 4.64
N ARG A 204 -14.46 0.79 5.39
CA ARG A 204 -13.79 0.68 6.70
C ARG A 204 -14.69 0.11 7.80
N SER A 205 -16.01 0.02 7.58
CA SER A 205 -16.99 -0.37 8.60
C SER A 205 -17.56 -1.79 8.42
N VAL A 206 -17.28 -2.46 7.31
CA VAL A 206 -17.88 -3.76 6.94
C VAL A 206 -16.88 -4.90 7.04
N ASP A 207 -17.37 -6.08 7.44
CA ASP A 207 -16.53 -7.29 7.60
C ASP A 207 -16.83 -8.42 6.59
N GLY A 208 -17.80 -8.20 5.71
CA GLY A 208 -18.26 -9.13 4.68
C GLY A 208 -19.47 -9.99 5.09
N SER A 209 -19.83 -10.00 6.38
CA SER A 209 -21.06 -10.65 6.87
C SER A 209 -22.35 -9.94 6.44
N GLU A 210 -22.25 -8.67 6.04
CA GLU A 210 -23.34 -7.81 5.61
C GLU A 210 -23.73 -8.03 4.14
N THR A 211 -23.09 -8.95 3.43
CA THR A 211 -23.38 -9.22 2.02
C THR A 211 -24.57 -10.15 1.82
N THR A 212 -25.32 -9.94 0.74
CA THR A 212 -26.42 -10.80 0.29
C THR A 212 -26.30 -11.07 -1.19
N VAL A 213 -26.98 -12.13 -1.67
CA VAL A 213 -27.12 -12.41 -3.11
C VAL A 213 -28.52 -11.97 -3.54
N LEU A 214 -28.62 -11.24 -4.66
CA LEU A 214 -29.85 -10.81 -5.32
C LEU A 214 -29.62 -10.83 -6.84
N GLY A 215 -30.53 -11.40 -7.63
CA GLY A 215 -30.41 -11.50 -9.09
C GLY A 215 -29.10 -12.13 -9.55
N GLY A 216 -28.56 -13.10 -8.80
CA GLY A 216 -27.25 -13.71 -9.05
C GLY A 216 -26.03 -12.78 -8.84
N HIS A 217 -26.20 -11.66 -8.14
CA HIS A 217 -25.12 -10.73 -7.78
C HIS A 217 -24.95 -10.65 -6.26
N ARG A 218 -23.71 -10.71 -5.77
CA ARG A 218 -23.37 -10.41 -4.38
C ARG A 218 -23.17 -8.91 -4.18
N ILE A 219 -23.91 -8.36 -3.22
CA ILE A 219 -23.98 -6.93 -2.92
C ILE A 219 -23.99 -6.68 -1.41
N LEU A 220 -23.64 -5.46 -1.00
CA LEU A 220 -23.79 -5.01 0.39
C LEU A 220 -25.28 -4.79 0.76
N ARG A 221 -25.73 -5.36 1.88
CA ARG A 221 -27.07 -5.13 2.44
C ARG A 221 -27.03 -4.08 3.55
N ARG A 222 -27.25 -2.80 3.20
CA ARG A 222 -27.36 -1.70 4.18
C ARG A 222 -28.69 -1.74 4.95
N ARG A 223 -28.70 -1.18 6.17
CA ARG A 223 -29.88 -0.95 7.01
C ARG A 223 -29.86 0.51 7.49
N GLY A 224 -30.98 1.22 7.34
CA GLY A 224 -31.13 2.61 7.79
C GLY A 224 -32.02 3.45 6.87
N PRO A 225 -32.43 4.65 7.28
CA PRO A 225 -33.14 5.59 6.41
C PRO A 225 -32.23 5.99 5.23
N GLY A 226 -32.76 5.87 4.00
CA GLY A 226 -32.02 6.14 2.76
C GLY A 226 -31.35 4.93 2.11
N ALA A 227 -31.33 3.75 2.76
CA ALA A 227 -30.86 2.52 2.09
C ALA A 227 -31.87 2.06 1.01
N PRO A 228 -31.42 1.62 -0.18
CA PRO A 228 -32.31 1.00 -1.17
C PRO A 228 -33.08 -0.18 -0.55
N PRO A 229 -34.40 -0.31 -0.79
CA PRO A 229 -35.18 -1.42 -0.24
C PRO A 229 -34.89 -2.72 -1.00
N VAL A 230 -33.74 -3.35 -0.70
CA VAL A 230 -33.24 -4.60 -1.31
C VAL A 230 -34.28 -5.73 -1.25
N THR A 231 -35.15 -5.73 -0.25
CA THR A 231 -36.22 -6.73 -0.07
C THR A 231 -37.47 -6.50 -0.93
N ALA A 232 -37.57 -5.39 -1.65
CA ALA A 232 -38.70 -5.05 -2.54
C ALA A 232 -38.35 -5.12 -4.03
N LEU A 233 -37.09 -5.39 -4.36
CA LEU A 233 -36.64 -5.56 -5.75
C LEU A 233 -36.99 -6.98 -6.24
N PRO A 234 -37.51 -7.14 -7.47
CA PRO A 234 -37.62 -8.45 -8.11
C PRO A 234 -36.26 -9.14 -8.21
N ASP A 235 -36.25 -10.48 -8.12
CA ASP A 235 -35.04 -11.31 -8.28
C ASP A 235 -34.65 -11.45 -9.77
N ASP A 236 -34.61 -10.33 -10.49
CA ASP A 236 -34.29 -10.22 -11.92
C ASP A 236 -32.84 -9.80 -12.11
N GLN A 237 -32.06 -10.64 -12.80
CA GLN A 237 -30.63 -10.44 -13.02
C GLN A 237 -30.32 -9.15 -13.82
N GLY A 238 -31.18 -8.76 -14.77
CA GLY A 238 -30.97 -7.59 -15.62
C GLY A 238 -31.24 -6.28 -14.88
N LEU A 239 -32.31 -6.22 -14.09
CA LEU A 239 -32.63 -5.07 -13.24
C LEU A 239 -31.53 -4.84 -12.19
N VAL A 240 -31.06 -5.91 -11.52
CA VAL A 240 -30.00 -5.80 -10.51
C VAL A 240 -28.68 -5.32 -11.14
N ALA A 241 -28.29 -5.87 -12.29
CA ALA A 241 -27.07 -5.46 -12.98
C ALA A 241 -27.06 -3.95 -13.33
N GLY A 242 -28.22 -3.36 -13.65
CA GLY A 242 -28.37 -1.93 -13.93
C GLY A 242 -28.26 -1.02 -12.69
N LEU A 243 -28.40 -1.57 -11.48
CA LEU A 243 -28.35 -0.85 -10.20
C LEU A 243 -26.99 -0.94 -9.49
N VAL A 244 -26.12 -1.87 -9.90
CA VAL A 244 -24.76 -2.01 -9.37
C VAL A 244 -23.87 -0.82 -9.79
N GLY A 245 -22.99 -0.35 -8.90
CA GLY A 245 -22.01 0.71 -9.19
C GLY A 245 -21.25 1.22 -7.97
N GLY A 246 -20.18 1.99 -8.19
CA GLY A 246 -19.20 2.37 -7.14
C GLY A 246 -19.19 3.84 -6.70
N ARG A 247 -20.05 4.72 -7.27
CA ARG A 247 -20.01 6.18 -6.99
C ARG A 247 -20.93 6.71 -5.89
N ASP A 248 -22.08 6.08 -5.65
CA ASP A 248 -23.04 6.58 -4.66
C ASP A 248 -23.64 5.39 -3.89
N PRO A 249 -23.29 5.19 -2.61
CA PRO A 249 -23.75 4.04 -1.84
C PRO A 249 -25.23 4.13 -1.43
N ASP A 250 -25.87 5.30 -1.58
CA ASP A 250 -27.30 5.51 -1.26
C ASP A 250 -28.17 5.22 -2.50
N ASP A 251 -27.72 5.60 -3.71
CA ASP A 251 -28.45 5.37 -4.97
C ASP A 251 -28.01 4.08 -5.73
N ARG A 252 -26.90 3.41 -5.35
CA ARG A 252 -26.37 2.19 -6.03
C ARG A 252 -26.15 1.00 -5.10
N LEU A 253 -26.20 -0.19 -5.69
CA LEU A 253 -25.87 -1.45 -5.02
C LEU A 253 -24.36 -1.70 -5.11
N LEU A 254 -23.62 -1.46 -4.03
CA LEU A 254 -22.17 -1.74 -3.98
C LEU A 254 -21.90 -3.25 -4.18
N PRO A 255 -21.13 -3.65 -5.21
CA PRO A 255 -20.81 -5.04 -5.49
C PRO A 255 -19.67 -5.49 -4.57
N LEU A 256 -19.99 -5.77 -3.31
CA LEU A 256 -19.02 -6.18 -2.28
C LEU A 256 -19.11 -7.67 -1.96
N GLY A 257 -17.95 -8.28 -1.76
CA GLY A 257 -17.80 -9.70 -1.44
C GLY A 257 -17.72 -10.02 0.05
N GLN A 258 -17.63 -11.30 0.38
CA GLN A 258 -17.34 -11.78 1.76
C GLN A 258 -15.92 -11.40 2.22
N ASP A 259 -15.10 -10.95 1.28
CA ASP A 259 -13.73 -10.48 1.42
C ASP A 259 -13.61 -8.95 1.61
N ALA A 260 -14.73 -8.24 1.77
CA ALA A 260 -14.75 -6.78 1.97
C ALA A 260 -13.82 -6.27 3.08
N PHE A 261 -13.62 -7.05 4.16
CA PHE A 261 -12.69 -6.73 5.25
C PHE A 261 -11.23 -6.56 4.77
N LEU A 262 -10.85 -7.15 3.63
CA LEU A 262 -9.52 -7.02 3.06
C LEU A 262 -9.24 -5.61 2.55
N ALA A 263 -10.24 -4.80 2.18
CA ALA A 263 -10.02 -3.42 1.76
C ALA A 263 -9.34 -2.60 2.87
N ALA A 264 -9.85 -2.70 4.10
CA ALA A 264 -9.27 -2.04 5.27
C ALA A 264 -7.91 -2.66 5.61
N ARG A 265 -7.84 -4.01 5.73
CA ARG A 265 -6.60 -4.72 6.08
C ARG A 265 -5.45 -4.50 5.09
N PHE A 266 -5.74 -4.26 3.81
CA PHE A 266 -4.75 -3.87 2.81
C PHE A 266 -4.31 -2.42 3.02
N ALA A 267 -5.23 -1.46 3.18
CA ALA A 267 -4.88 -0.06 3.43
C ALA A 267 -4.10 0.18 4.74
N ASP A 268 -4.37 -0.61 5.78
CA ASP A 268 -3.64 -0.55 7.06
C ASP A 268 -2.22 -1.11 6.95
N ARG A 269 -1.96 -2.02 5.99
CA ARG A 269 -0.66 -2.70 5.81
C ARG A 269 0.15 -2.19 4.62
N HIS A 270 -0.51 -1.56 3.65
CA HIS A 270 0.04 -1.13 2.36
C HIS A 270 -0.50 0.25 2.01
N ARG A 271 0.39 1.22 1.81
CA ARG A 271 0.01 2.61 1.50
C ARG A 271 -0.66 2.75 0.13
N ASP A 272 -0.12 2.05 -0.85
CA ASP A 272 -0.42 2.20 -2.27
C ASP A 272 -0.60 0.84 -2.97
N ALA A 273 -1.19 0.87 -4.17
CA ALA A 273 -1.47 -0.34 -4.92
C ALA A 273 -0.21 -1.07 -5.42
N ALA A 274 0.90 -0.36 -5.62
CA ALA A 274 2.16 -0.98 -6.03
C ALA A 274 2.75 -1.85 -4.90
N GLY A 275 2.73 -1.35 -3.66
CA GLY A 275 3.13 -2.07 -2.45
C GLY A 275 2.24 -3.27 -2.15
N ALA A 276 0.92 -3.14 -2.34
CA ALA A 276 -0.01 -4.26 -2.21
C ALA A 276 0.27 -5.40 -3.21
N VAL A 277 0.56 -5.07 -4.48
CA VAL A 277 0.94 -6.06 -5.50
C VAL A 277 2.28 -6.72 -5.17
N ARG A 278 3.29 -5.95 -4.75
CA ARG A 278 4.59 -6.48 -4.32
C ARG A 278 4.43 -7.44 -3.14
N ALA A 279 3.61 -7.10 -2.13
CA ALA A 279 3.37 -7.96 -0.97
C ALA A 279 2.69 -9.30 -1.33
N VAL A 280 1.75 -9.29 -2.28
CA VAL A 280 1.12 -10.54 -2.78
C VAL A 280 2.12 -11.38 -3.58
N THR A 281 2.91 -10.75 -4.44
CA THR A 281 3.95 -11.43 -5.25
C THR A 281 5.03 -12.05 -4.35
N GLU A 282 5.49 -11.32 -3.33
CA GLU A 282 6.49 -11.80 -2.38
C GLU A 282 5.95 -12.94 -1.50
N ALA A 283 4.67 -12.91 -1.12
CA ALA A 283 4.07 -14.05 -0.40
C ALA A 283 3.97 -15.32 -1.24
N VAL A 284 3.64 -15.20 -2.53
CA VAL A 284 3.70 -16.33 -3.50
C VAL A 284 5.13 -16.85 -3.65
N ARG A 285 6.12 -15.96 -3.71
CA ARG A 285 7.54 -16.32 -3.77
C ARG A 285 8.02 -17.02 -2.51
N ALA A 286 7.79 -16.45 -1.33
CA ALA A 286 8.19 -17.02 -0.06
C ALA A 286 7.57 -18.42 0.16
N ALA A 287 6.30 -18.61 -0.19
CA ALA A 287 5.65 -19.92 -0.18
C ALA A 287 6.23 -20.89 -1.22
N THR A 288 6.71 -20.39 -2.36
CA THR A 288 7.45 -21.18 -3.35
C THR A 288 8.82 -21.61 -2.85
N GLU A 289 9.43 -20.87 -1.91
CA GLU A 289 10.73 -21.17 -1.28
C GLU A 289 10.57 -22.01 0.02
N ASP A 290 9.37 -22.11 0.62
CA ASP A 290 9.09 -22.85 1.86
C ASP A 290 8.84 -24.37 1.66
N ASP A 291 9.90 -25.18 1.85
CA ASP A 291 9.80 -26.65 1.92
C ASP A 291 9.20 -27.15 3.28
N GLY A 292 8.84 -26.24 4.19
CA GLY A 292 8.17 -26.54 5.47
C GLY A 292 6.70 -26.90 5.28
N ALA A 293 5.95 -26.11 4.51
CA ALA A 293 4.53 -26.32 4.22
C ALA A 293 4.21 -27.75 3.75
N ALA A 294 5.01 -28.30 2.84
CA ALA A 294 4.83 -29.65 2.29
C ALA A 294 4.79 -30.76 3.36
N ARG A 295 5.51 -30.59 4.48
CA ARG A 295 5.59 -31.60 5.56
C ARG A 295 4.53 -31.42 6.65
N SER A 296 3.76 -30.32 6.63
CA SER A 296 2.77 -30.00 7.67
C SER A 296 1.65 -31.04 7.80
N LEU A 297 1.21 -31.63 6.68
CA LEU A 297 0.16 -32.65 6.64
C LEU A 297 0.68 -34.09 6.62
N GLY A 298 2.00 -34.29 6.76
CA GLY A 298 2.62 -35.63 6.79
C GLY A 298 2.43 -36.38 8.11
N ALA A 299 2.82 -37.67 8.10
CA ALA A 299 2.87 -38.49 9.30
C ALA A 299 3.89 -37.94 10.32
N GLY A 300 3.54 -37.97 11.60
CA GLY A 300 4.40 -37.45 12.68
C GLY A 300 4.50 -35.92 12.74
N SER A 301 3.70 -35.18 11.97
CA SER A 301 3.47 -33.74 12.12
C SER A 301 3.00 -33.36 13.54
N PRO A 302 3.08 -32.08 13.96
CA PRO A 302 2.59 -31.64 15.27
C PRO A 302 1.15 -32.08 15.55
N MET A 303 0.28 -32.01 14.53
CA MET A 303 -1.12 -32.42 14.63
C MET A 303 -1.29 -33.95 14.69
N SER A 304 -0.55 -34.73 13.90
CA SER A 304 -0.54 -36.20 14.03
C SER A 304 -0.18 -36.63 15.46
N ARG A 305 0.85 -36.00 16.05
CA ARG A 305 1.26 -36.25 17.44
C ARG A 305 0.19 -35.81 18.45
N ALA A 306 -0.44 -34.65 18.24
CA ALA A 306 -1.50 -34.14 19.11
C ALA A 306 -2.75 -35.04 19.14
N LEU A 307 -3.16 -35.58 18.00
CA LEU A 307 -4.31 -36.49 17.87
C LEU A 307 -4.01 -37.93 18.30
N GLY A 308 -2.74 -38.31 18.41
CA GLY A 308 -2.30 -39.69 18.62
C GLY A 308 -2.53 -40.61 17.40
N THR A 309 -2.75 -40.03 16.21
CA THR A 309 -3.02 -40.74 14.96
C THR A 309 -1.81 -40.73 14.03
N LEU A 310 -1.76 -41.68 13.08
CA LEU A 310 -0.67 -41.73 12.10
C LEU A 310 -0.64 -40.46 11.23
N LEU A 311 -1.82 -39.94 10.87
CA LEU A 311 -1.98 -38.81 9.97
C LEU A 311 -2.76 -37.66 10.66
N PRO A 312 -2.50 -36.38 10.28
CA PRO A 312 -3.22 -35.20 10.77
C PRO A 312 -4.58 -35.00 10.06
N VAL A 313 -5.28 -36.11 9.81
CA VAL A 313 -6.51 -36.19 9.03
C VAL A 313 -7.66 -36.61 9.94
N ALA A 314 -8.80 -35.94 9.85
CA ALA A 314 -10.03 -36.32 10.53
C ALA A 314 -11.18 -36.59 9.55
N GLN A 315 -11.99 -37.60 9.85
CA GLN A 315 -13.28 -37.81 9.21
C GLN A 315 -14.34 -36.97 9.94
N GLY A 316 -14.87 -35.94 9.30
CA GLY A 316 -15.84 -35.01 9.89
C GLY A 316 -17.17 -35.69 10.24
N PRO A 317 -17.77 -35.42 11.42
CA PRO A 317 -18.99 -36.10 11.87
C PRO A 317 -20.20 -35.80 10.98
N MET A 318 -20.66 -36.80 10.23
CA MET A 318 -21.77 -36.67 9.28
C MET A 318 -23.02 -37.39 9.79
N THR A 319 -24.08 -36.63 10.04
CA THR A 319 -25.37 -37.14 10.55
C THR A 319 -25.93 -38.23 9.63
N ARG A 320 -26.20 -39.42 10.18
CA ARG A 320 -26.68 -40.63 9.46
C ARG A 320 -25.70 -41.24 8.45
N VAL A 321 -24.45 -40.79 8.44
CA VAL A 321 -23.38 -41.40 7.64
C VAL A 321 -22.34 -42.03 8.56
N SER A 322 -21.71 -41.23 9.44
CA SER A 322 -20.75 -41.72 10.42
C SER A 322 -21.43 -42.13 11.73
N ASP A 323 -22.43 -43.02 11.65
CA ASP A 323 -23.20 -43.56 12.78
C ASP A 323 -23.09 -45.10 12.91
N GLY A 324 -21.93 -45.66 12.56
CA GLY A 324 -21.62 -47.10 12.70
C GLY A 324 -20.13 -47.37 12.96
N ALA A 325 -19.86 -48.37 13.81
CA ALA A 325 -18.51 -48.66 14.32
C ALA A 325 -17.54 -49.23 13.28
N ASP A 326 -18.01 -50.05 12.32
CA ASP A 326 -17.14 -50.63 11.28
C ASP A 326 -16.54 -49.57 10.35
N PHE A 327 -17.31 -48.54 10.00
CA PHE A 327 -16.80 -47.45 9.18
C PHE A 327 -15.79 -46.59 9.95
N ALA A 328 -16.05 -46.32 11.24
CA ALA A 328 -15.08 -45.65 12.11
C ALA A 328 -13.78 -46.46 12.26
N ARG A 329 -13.87 -47.79 12.36
CA ARG A 329 -12.70 -48.68 12.35
C ARG A 329 -11.94 -48.60 11.02
N ALA A 330 -12.62 -48.61 9.88
CA ALA A 330 -11.96 -48.51 8.56
C ALA A 330 -11.19 -47.18 8.39
N VAL A 331 -11.75 -46.06 8.86
CA VAL A 331 -11.06 -44.75 8.91
C VAL A 331 -9.82 -44.80 9.81
N SER A 332 -9.95 -45.41 11.00
CA SER A 332 -8.84 -45.58 11.94
C SER A 332 -7.74 -46.51 11.38
N ASP A 333 -8.11 -47.61 10.73
CA ASP A 333 -7.20 -48.53 10.02
C ASP A 333 -6.42 -47.80 8.91
N GLY A 334 -7.05 -46.81 8.24
CA GLY A 334 -6.38 -45.88 7.32
C GLY A 334 -5.48 -44.82 7.99
N GLY A 335 -5.38 -44.77 9.31
CA GLY A 335 -4.47 -43.87 10.05
C GLY A 335 -5.03 -42.50 10.42
N ALA A 336 -6.29 -42.21 10.10
CA ALA A 336 -6.98 -40.94 10.42
C ALA A 336 -7.84 -41.04 11.69
N LEU A 337 -8.31 -39.90 12.20
CA LEU A 337 -9.21 -39.82 13.36
C LEU A 337 -10.69 -39.96 12.92
N PRO A 338 -11.41 -41.03 13.29
CA PRO A 338 -12.85 -41.15 13.02
C PRO A 338 -13.70 -40.34 14.01
N PHE A 339 -14.80 -39.74 13.52
CA PHE A 339 -15.82 -39.11 14.37
C PHE A 339 -17.22 -39.70 14.17
N LEU A 340 -17.80 -40.25 15.25
CA LEU A 340 -19.19 -40.70 15.27
C LEU A 340 -20.15 -39.54 15.49
N ALA A 341 -21.11 -39.36 14.58
CA ALA A 341 -22.11 -38.30 14.67
C ALA A 341 -23.29 -38.73 15.56
N LEU A 342 -23.37 -38.19 16.79
CA LEU A 342 -24.49 -38.47 17.70
C LEU A 342 -25.80 -37.83 17.22
N ALA A 343 -25.71 -36.68 16.54
CA ALA A 343 -26.86 -35.94 16.02
C ALA A 343 -27.98 -35.78 17.08
N LEU A 344 -29.19 -36.26 16.80
CA LEU A 344 -30.32 -36.31 17.73
C LEU A 344 -30.56 -37.72 18.30
N ALA A 345 -29.49 -38.47 18.59
CA ALA A 345 -29.60 -39.74 19.30
C ALA A 345 -29.92 -39.50 20.79
N GLY A 346 -30.98 -40.12 21.30
CA GLY A 346 -31.29 -40.17 22.73
C GLY A 346 -30.44 -41.18 23.49
N ARG A 347 -30.59 -41.19 24.83
CA ARG A 347 -29.80 -41.94 25.82
C ARG A 347 -29.35 -43.34 25.37
N GLU A 348 -30.29 -44.25 25.10
CA GLU A 348 -29.98 -45.64 24.74
C GLU A 348 -29.17 -45.75 23.44
N ARG A 349 -29.56 -45.04 22.39
CA ARG A 349 -28.88 -45.11 21.09
C ARG A 349 -27.51 -44.45 21.13
N ALA A 350 -27.34 -43.37 21.90
CA ALA A 350 -26.04 -42.76 22.13
C ALA A 350 -25.12 -43.74 22.87
N GLY A 351 -25.59 -44.35 23.97
CA GLY A 351 -24.84 -45.38 24.70
C GLY A 351 -24.42 -46.56 23.82
N ALA A 352 -25.35 -47.14 23.05
CA ALA A 352 -25.06 -48.27 22.16
C ALA A 352 -24.00 -47.92 21.09
N LEU A 353 -24.13 -46.76 20.42
CA LEU A 353 -23.17 -46.31 19.41
C LEU A 353 -21.74 -46.16 19.97
N LEU A 354 -21.62 -45.63 21.19
CA LEU A 354 -20.31 -45.42 21.84
C LEU A 354 -19.71 -46.73 22.35
N ALA A 355 -20.53 -47.68 22.84
CA ALA A 355 -20.10 -49.01 23.22
C ALA A 355 -19.60 -49.83 22.01
N GLU A 356 -20.37 -49.83 20.91
CA GLU A 356 -19.99 -50.47 19.64
C GLU A 356 -18.66 -49.89 19.11
N ALA A 357 -18.51 -48.57 19.12
CA ALA A 357 -17.29 -47.89 18.68
C ALA A 357 -16.07 -48.25 19.56
N ALA A 358 -16.20 -48.16 20.88
CA ALA A 358 -15.12 -48.48 21.81
C ALA A 358 -14.62 -49.93 21.65
N ALA A 359 -15.54 -50.88 21.46
CA ALA A 359 -15.22 -52.28 21.19
C ALA A 359 -14.51 -52.50 19.84
N ALA A 360 -14.95 -51.83 18.79
CA ALA A 360 -14.36 -51.96 17.45
C ALA A 360 -12.96 -51.32 17.35
N LEU A 361 -12.73 -50.21 18.05
CA LEU A 361 -11.51 -49.38 17.96
C LEU A 361 -10.41 -49.78 18.96
N LYS A 362 -10.72 -50.61 19.98
CA LYS A 362 -9.75 -51.28 20.86
C LYS A 362 -8.69 -50.34 21.48
N GLY A 363 -9.12 -49.18 21.95
CA GLY A 363 -8.25 -48.18 22.60
C GLY A 363 -7.48 -47.25 21.65
N ARG A 364 -7.64 -47.38 20.33
CA ARG A 364 -7.12 -46.41 19.35
C ARG A 364 -7.90 -45.10 19.43
N PRO A 365 -7.33 -43.93 19.05
CA PRO A 365 -8.03 -42.65 19.11
C PRO A 365 -9.29 -42.60 18.24
N TRP A 366 -10.34 -41.99 18.78
CA TRP A 366 -11.61 -41.76 18.11
C TRP A 366 -12.36 -40.60 18.77
N GLY A 367 -13.32 -40.01 18.04
CA GLY A 367 -14.09 -38.90 18.55
C GLY A 367 -15.59 -38.96 18.30
N VAL A 368 -16.28 -37.97 18.87
CA VAL A 368 -17.74 -37.80 18.79
C VAL A 368 -18.12 -36.41 18.27
N GLY A 369 -19.14 -36.34 17.41
CA GLY A 369 -19.76 -35.09 16.97
C GLY A 369 -21.03 -34.80 17.76
N ILE A 370 -21.04 -33.68 18.48
CA ILE A 370 -22.16 -33.20 19.32
C ILE A 370 -22.74 -31.93 18.71
N LEU A 371 -24.08 -31.85 18.63
CA LEU A 371 -24.77 -30.63 18.21
C LEU A 371 -24.98 -29.72 19.42
N GLY A 372 -24.30 -28.58 19.46
CA GLY A 372 -24.41 -27.58 20.54
C GLY A 372 -25.84 -27.06 20.71
N PHE A 373 -26.63 -27.04 19.63
CA PHE A 373 -28.04 -26.62 19.60
C PHE A 373 -29.06 -27.75 19.85
N ALA A 374 -28.64 -28.98 20.17
CA ALA A 374 -29.58 -30.06 20.51
C ALA A 374 -30.45 -29.70 21.75
N PRO A 375 -31.65 -30.29 21.90
CA PRO A 375 -32.45 -30.14 23.11
C PRO A 375 -31.65 -30.52 24.37
N GLU A 376 -31.84 -29.79 25.46
CA GLU A 376 -30.98 -29.89 26.64
C GLU A 376 -30.94 -31.29 27.24
N GLU A 377 -32.10 -31.94 27.37
CA GLU A 377 -32.20 -33.34 27.82
C GLU A 377 -31.44 -34.32 26.91
N THR A 378 -31.53 -34.13 25.59
CA THR A 378 -30.80 -34.95 24.60
C THR A 378 -29.29 -34.72 24.72
N ARG A 379 -28.86 -33.47 24.84
CA ARG A 379 -27.45 -33.09 25.01
C ARG A 379 -26.88 -33.61 26.34
N ALA A 380 -27.64 -33.52 27.43
CA ALA A 380 -27.24 -34.06 28.74
C ALA A 380 -27.04 -35.58 28.68
N ALA A 381 -27.99 -36.32 28.10
CA ALA A 381 -27.86 -37.76 27.91
C ALA A 381 -26.69 -38.16 26.98
N GLN A 382 -26.41 -37.37 25.94
CA GLN A 382 -25.23 -37.57 25.09
C GLN A 382 -23.93 -37.33 25.86
N LEU A 383 -23.81 -36.25 26.64
CA LEU A 383 -22.62 -35.94 27.45
C LEU A 383 -22.38 -36.99 28.54
N GLU A 384 -23.44 -37.53 29.15
CA GLU A 384 -23.35 -38.65 30.11
C GLU A 384 -22.81 -39.91 29.44
N ALA A 385 -23.33 -40.27 28.27
CA ALA A 385 -22.85 -41.42 27.50
C ALA A 385 -21.39 -41.24 27.02
N VAL A 386 -21.00 -40.02 26.65
CA VAL A 386 -19.62 -39.65 26.30
C VAL A 386 -18.68 -39.81 27.49
N ARG A 387 -19.05 -39.33 28.69
CA ARG A 387 -18.26 -39.51 29.91
C ARG A 387 -18.10 -40.96 30.32
N ALA A 388 -19.13 -41.79 30.10
CA ALA A 388 -19.08 -43.22 30.41
C ALA A 388 -18.11 -44.00 29.51
N HIS A 389 -18.02 -43.65 28.23
CA HIS A 389 -17.20 -44.38 27.24
C HIS A 389 -15.85 -43.74 26.92
N ARG A 390 -15.63 -42.48 27.33
CA ARG A 390 -14.38 -41.71 27.17
C ARG A 390 -13.75 -41.82 25.77
N PRO A 391 -14.42 -41.32 24.71
CA PRO A 391 -13.75 -41.08 23.43
C PRO A 391 -12.57 -40.13 23.66
N SER A 392 -11.48 -40.26 22.91
CA SER A 392 -10.32 -39.38 23.11
C SER A 392 -10.56 -37.96 22.61
N HIS A 393 -11.52 -37.77 21.71
CA HIS A 393 -11.82 -36.48 21.09
C HIS A 393 -13.33 -36.15 21.04
N ALA A 394 -13.65 -34.86 20.94
CA ALA A 394 -15.00 -34.39 20.64
C ALA A 394 -14.96 -33.18 19.69
N VAL A 395 -16.01 -33.01 18.89
CA VAL A 395 -16.30 -31.81 18.10
C VAL A 395 -17.68 -31.31 18.49
N ILE A 396 -17.79 -30.04 18.92
CA ILE A 396 -19.08 -29.43 19.25
C ILE A 396 -19.46 -28.38 18.20
N ALA A 397 -20.44 -28.72 17.36
CA ALA A 397 -20.98 -27.83 16.35
C ALA A 397 -21.87 -26.76 17.00
N GLY A 398 -21.42 -25.50 17.04
CA GLY A 398 -22.09 -24.43 17.77
C GLY A 398 -21.96 -24.54 19.30
N GLY A 399 -20.88 -25.15 19.78
CA GLY A 399 -20.56 -25.23 21.22
C GLY A 399 -19.96 -23.94 21.78
N ARG A 400 -19.91 -23.83 23.11
CA ARG A 400 -19.26 -22.72 23.84
C ARG A 400 -17.95 -23.17 24.52
N PRO A 401 -16.98 -22.27 24.76
CA PRO A 401 -15.73 -22.59 25.49
C PRO A 401 -15.93 -23.30 26.83
N SER A 402 -16.97 -22.93 27.59
CA SER A 402 -17.33 -23.62 28.84
C SER A 402 -17.74 -25.10 28.66
N GLN A 403 -18.32 -25.46 27.52
CA GLN A 403 -18.69 -26.85 27.19
C GLN A 403 -17.47 -27.67 26.78
N ALA A 404 -16.55 -27.08 26.01
CA ALA A 404 -15.28 -27.72 25.68
C ALA A 404 -14.46 -27.99 26.93
N ARG A 405 -14.27 -26.97 27.78
CA ARG A 405 -13.54 -27.08 29.06
C ARG A 405 -14.09 -28.18 29.98
N ALA A 406 -15.41 -28.39 29.99
CA ALA A 406 -16.05 -29.43 30.79
C ALA A 406 -15.80 -30.86 30.28
N LEU A 407 -15.47 -31.05 28.99
CA LEU A 407 -15.05 -32.34 28.43
C LEU A 407 -13.52 -32.50 28.50
N GLU A 408 -12.77 -31.42 28.34
CA GLU A 408 -11.30 -31.41 28.51
C GLU A 408 -10.89 -31.76 29.95
N ALA A 409 -11.66 -31.33 30.95
CA ALA A 409 -11.50 -31.75 32.34
C ALA A 409 -11.73 -33.26 32.56
N ASP A 410 -12.53 -33.91 31.70
CA ASP A 410 -12.73 -35.37 31.68
C ASP A 410 -11.64 -36.10 30.84
N GLY A 411 -10.63 -35.37 30.33
CA GLY A 411 -9.55 -35.88 29.49
C GLY A 411 -9.85 -35.96 28.00
N ILE A 412 -10.95 -35.36 27.52
CA ILE A 412 -11.44 -35.46 26.14
C ILE A 412 -11.03 -34.20 25.35
N ARG A 413 -10.12 -34.35 24.39
CA ARG A 413 -9.63 -33.25 23.53
C ARG A 413 -10.78 -32.70 22.67
N THR A 414 -11.24 -31.49 22.95
CA THR A 414 -12.50 -30.98 22.40
C THR A 414 -12.31 -29.80 21.46
N PHE A 415 -12.71 -29.96 20.21
CA PHE A 415 -12.68 -28.92 19.18
C PHE A 415 -14.02 -28.18 19.08
N LEU A 416 -13.95 -26.85 18.95
CA LEU A 416 -15.11 -25.99 18.71
C LEU A 416 -15.20 -25.60 17.24
N HIS A 417 -16.40 -25.73 16.65
CA HIS A 417 -16.66 -25.16 15.33
C HIS A 417 -16.81 -23.64 15.45
N VAL A 418 -16.04 -22.88 14.67
CA VAL A 418 -16.01 -21.41 14.72
C VAL A 418 -16.28 -20.81 13.33
N PRO A 419 -17.50 -20.34 13.03
CA PRO A 419 -17.89 -19.85 11.70
C PRO A 419 -17.56 -18.36 11.43
N SER A 420 -16.87 -17.65 12.33
CA SER A 420 -16.46 -16.26 12.11
C SER A 420 -15.20 -15.84 12.88
N PRO A 421 -14.45 -14.83 12.39
CA PRO A 421 -13.26 -14.30 13.08
C PRO A 421 -13.59 -13.59 14.39
N GLY A 422 -14.75 -12.91 14.48
CA GLY A 422 -15.19 -12.25 15.70
C GLY A 422 -15.45 -13.23 16.85
N LEU A 423 -16.08 -14.37 16.54
CA LEU A 423 -16.30 -15.44 17.52
C LEU A 423 -14.98 -16.12 17.92
N LEU A 424 -14.02 -16.25 16.99
CA LEU A 424 -12.69 -16.78 17.29
C LEU A 424 -11.96 -15.94 18.33
N ARG A 425 -11.95 -14.60 18.18
CA ARG A 425 -11.37 -13.68 19.18
C ARG A 425 -12.00 -13.87 20.56
N GLN A 426 -13.34 -13.97 20.62
CA GLN A 426 -14.03 -14.24 21.88
C GLN A 426 -13.59 -15.59 22.49
N TYR A 427 -13.53 -16.66 21.70
CA TYR A 427 -13.21 -17.99 22.21
C TYR A 427 -11.75 -18.12 22.67
N LEU A 428 -10.81 -17.44 22.01
CA LEU A 428 -9.41 -17.34 22.46
C LEU A 428 -9.31 -16.64 23.82
N GLY A 429 -10.02 -15.52 24.00
CA GLY A 429 -10.10 -14.80 25.28
C GLY A 429 -10.80 -15.58 26.39
N GLU A 430 -11.74 -16.46 26.05
CA GLU A 430 -12.34 -17.45 26.97
C GLU A 430 -11.45 -18.69 27.22
N GLY A 431 -10.21 -18.71 26.69
CA GLY A 431 -9.22 -19.77 26.93
C GLY A 431 -9.37 -21.03 26.07
N ALA A 432 -10.22 -21.03 25.03
CA ALA A 432 -10.24 -22.13 24.07
C ALA A 432 -8.99 -22.09 23.17
N ARG A 433 -8.51 -23.26 22.75
CA ARG A 433 -7.31 -23.41 21.90
C ARG A 433 -7.48 -24.39 20.71
N ARG A 434 -8.64 -25.06 20.61
CA ARG A 434 -8.90 -26.14 19.63
C ARG A 434 -10.10 -25.82 18.74
N PHE A 435 -9.89 -25.69 17.43
CA PHE A 435 -10.87 -25.11 16.52
C PHE A 435 -11.07 -25.91 15.23
N VAL A 436 -12.29 -25.84 14.69
CA VAL A 436 -12.62 -26.25 13.31
C VAL A 436 -13.05 -25.01 12.53
N PHE A 437 -12.32 -24.72 11.46
CA PHE A 437 -12.57 -23.62 10.53
C PHE A 437 -13.28 -24.17 9.29
N GLU A 438 -14.61 -24.12 9.30
CA GLU A 438 -15.47 -24.77 8.31
C GLU A 438 -16.06 -23.75 7.30
N GLY A 439 -15.57 -23.81 6.06
CA GLY A 439 -16.11 -23.03 4.94
C GLY A 439 -17.45 -23.58 4.44
N ALA A 440 -18.28 -22.70 3.87
CA ALA A 440 -19.61 -22.99 3.35
C ALA A 440 -19.66 -24.04 2.21
N GLU A 441 -18.50 -24.46 1.71
CA GLU A 441 -18.24 -25.55 0.79
C GLU A 441 -18.51 -26.94 1.41
N CYS A 442 -18.64 -27.04 2.74
CA CYS A 442 -18.98 -28.26 3.45
C CYS A 442 -20.35 -28.84 3.04
N GLY A 443 -20.55 -30.13 3.33
CA GLY A 443 -21.82 -30.84 3.14
C GLY A 443 -22.57 -30.95 4.45
N GLY A 444 -23.90 -30.80 4.41
CA GLY A 444 -24.72 -30.74 5.62
C GLY A 444 -24.98 -29.30 6.03
N HIS A 445 -25.06 -29.02 7.34
CA HIS A 445 -25.30 -27.66 7.83
C HIS A 445 -24.08 -26.79 7.54
N VAL A 446 -24.25 -25.64 6.88
CA VAL A 446 -23.11 -24.83 6.39
C VAL A 446 -23.01 -23.46 7.06
N GLY A 447 -21.77 -22.98 7.25
CA GLY A 447 -21.47 -21.63 7.69
C GLY A 447 -21.80 -20.54 6.65
N PRO A 448 -21.72 -19.25 7.02
CA PRO A 448 -22.08 -18.13 6.15
C PRO A 448 -20.99 -17.67 5.18
N ARG A 449 -19.73 -18.10 5.35
CA ARG A 449 -18.55 -17.67 4.56
C ARG A 449 -17.88 -18.85 3.86
N ASN A 450 -17.39 -18.62 2.64
CA ASN A 450 -16.59 -19.57 1.88
C ASN A 450 -15.19 -19.72 2.52
N SER A 451 -14.51 -20.83 2.22
CA SER A 451 -13.24 -21.24 2.84
C SER A 451 -12.15 -20.16 2.73
N PHE A 452 -11.86 -19.63 1.54
CA PHE A 452 -10.79 -18.63 1.35
C PHE A 452 -10.91 -17.38 2.24
N PRO A 453 -12.00 -16.57 2.16
CA PRO A 453 -12.14 -15.39 3.00
C PRO A 453 -12.31 -15.70 4.49
N LEU A 454 -12.86 -16.87 4.85
CA LEU A 454 -12.99 -17.30 6.25
C LEU A 454 -11.61 -17.64 6.85
N TRP A 455 -10.86 -18.53 6.19
CA TRP A 455 -9.58 -19.03 6.65
C TRP A 455 -8.53 -17.92 6.74
N GLU A 456 -8.42 -17.04 5.74
CA GLU A 456 -7.51 -15.89 5.75
C GLU A 456 -7.79 -14.94 6.94
N ALA A 457 -9.06 -14.73 7.28
CA ALA A 457 -9.45 -13.88 8.40
C ALA A 457 -9.18 -14.55 9.76
N GLN A 458 -9.40 -15.85 9.87
CA GLN A 458 -9.17 -16.62 11.10
C GLN A 458 -7.68 -16.89 11.36
N ILE A 459 -6.89 -17.12 10.32
CA ILE A 459 -5.42 -17.17 10.39
C ILE A 459 -4.87 -15.83 10.84
N GLY A 460 -5.40 -14.71 10.32
CA GLY A 460 -5.08 -13.37 10.83
C GLY A 460 -5.26 -13.27 12.34
N VAL A 461 -6.46 -13.58 12.85
CA VAL A 461 -6.76 -13.57 14.29
C VAL A 461 -5.82 -14.46 15.12
N LEU A 462 -5.45 -15.64 14.63
CA LEU A 462 -4.50 -16.52 15.34
C LEU A 462 -3.06 -15.97 15.31
N LEU A 463 -2.63 -15.39 14.19
CA LEU A 463 -1.30 -14.77 14.07
C LEU A 463 -1.17 -13.55 14.97
N ASP A 464 -2.21 -12.72 15.06
CA ASP A 464 -2.25 -11.55 15.94
C ASP A 464 -2.17 -12.02 17.41
N HIS A 465 -2.97 -13.01 17.82
CA HIS A 465 -2.92 -13.59 19.17
C HIS A 465 -1.58 -14.24 19.52
N VAL A 466 -0.94 -14.96 18.58
CA VAL A 466 0.39 -15.57 18.79
C VAL A 466 1.52 -14.52 18.79
N ALA A 467 1.32 -13.36 18.15
CA ALA A 467 2.26 -12.25 18.29
C ALA A 467 2.19 -11.60 19.68
N GLU A 468 0.99 -11.53 20.27
CA GLU A 468 0.76 -11.05 21.64
C GLU A 468 1.23 -12.09 22.70
N GLU A 469 0.94 -13.38 22.49
CA GLU A 469 1.29 -14.48 23.40
C GLU A 469 2.09 -15.59 22.67
N PRO A 470 3.41 -15.40 22.39
CA PRO A 470 4.21 -16.40 21.65
C PRO A 470 4.24 -17.80 22.27
N GLY A 471 4.10 -17.89 23.60
CA GLY A 471 4.04 -19.15 24.33
C GLY A 471 2.77 -19.98 24.08
N ALA A 472 1.70 -19.39 23.56
CA ALA A 472 0.43 -20.07 23.30
C ALA A 472 0.43 -20.89 22.00
N ALA A 473 1.40 -20.67 21.09
CA ALA A 473 1.40 -21.28 19.77
C ALA A 473 1.36 -22.83 19.76
N PRO A 474 2.11 -23.56 20.63
CA PRO A 474 2.07 -25.02 20.66
C PRO A 474 0.75 -25.63 21.14
N ASP A 475 -0.08 -24.86 21.86
CA ASP A 475 -1.38 -25.31 22.38
C ASP A 475 -2.51 -25.14 21.35
N ILE A 476 -2.28 -24.38 20.27
CA ILE A 476 -3.28 -24.09 19.24
C ILE A 476 -3.37 -25.24 18.24
N GLU A 477 -4.54 -25.86 18.16
CA GLU A 477 -4.86 -26.98 17.28
C GLU A 477 -6.01 -26.61 16.33
N VAL A 478 -5.80 -26.67 15.02
CA VAL A 478 -6.76 -26.20 14.02
C VAL A 478 -7.01 -27.26 12.95
N PHE A 479 -8.30 -27.58 12.73
CA PHE A 479 -8.75 -28.30 11.55
C PHE A 479 -9.31 -27.33 10.51
N PHE A 480 -8.80 -27.40 9.28
CA PHE A 480 -9.41 -26.75 8.12
C PHE A 480 -10.43 -27.71 7.48
N ALA A 481 -11.65 -27.20 7.24
CA ALA A 481 -12.78 -27.97 6.75
C ALA A 481 -13.57 -27.19 5.69
N GLY A 482 -14.18 -27.90 4.74
CA GLY A 482 -14.84 -27.29 3.57
C GLY A 482 -13.90 -27.20 2.36
N GLY A 483 -14.19 -27.96 1.30
CA GLY A 483 -13.41 -27.93 0.06
C GLY A 483 -12.23 -28.91 -0.05
N VAL A 484 -11.75 -29.48 1.06
CA VAL A 484 -10.61 -30.44 1.06
C VAL A 484 -11.07 -31.85 0.67
N HIS A 485 -10.42 -32.45 -0.34
CA HIS A 485 -10.81 -33.76 -0.88
C HIS A 485 -9.72 -34.53 -1.65
N ASP A 486 -8.55 -33.94 -1.90
CA ASP A 486 -7.49 -34.47 -2.77
C ASP A 486 -6.12 -33.81 -2.48
N ALA A 487 -5.09 -34.20 -3.24
CA ALA A 487 -3.75 -33.64 -3.14
C ALA A 487 -3.67 -32.12 -3.36
N ARG A 488 -4.39 -31.57 -4.36
CA ARG A 488 -4.37 -30.14 -4.67
C ARG A 488 -5.01 -29.33 -3.55
N SER A 489 -6.24 -29.67 -3.16
CA SER A 489 -6.96 -28.95 -2.10
C SER A 489 -6.26 -29.02 -0.73
N ALA A 490 -5.61 -30.15 -0.41
CA ALA A 490 -4.80 -30.27 0.81
C ALA A 490 -3.49 -29.48 0.73
N ALA A 491 -2.82 -29.46 -0.43
CA ALA A 491 -1.62 -28.64 -0.68
C ALA A 491 -1.91 -27.13 -0.50
N MET A 492 -3.05 -26.67 -1.00
CA MET A 492 -3.50 -25.28 -0.84
C MET A 492 -3.72 -24.92 0.64
N VAL A 493 -4.30 -25.82 1.44
CA VAL A 493 -4.45 -25.63 2.90
C VAL A 493 -3.09 -25.60 3.61
N ALA A 494 -2.18 -26.51 3.25
CA ALA A 494 -0.83 -26.56 3.83
C ALA A 494 -0.05 -25.26 3.62
N VAL A 495 -0.12 -24.68 2.41
CA VAL A 495 0.49 -23.37 2.10
C VAL A 495 -0.21 -22.24 2.86
N LEU A 496 -1.54 -22.20 2.86
CA LEU A 496 -2.29 -21.16 3.56
C LEU A 496 -2.02 -21.14 5.07
N ALA A 497 -1.85 -22.32 5.68
CA ALA A 497 -1.60 -22.49 7.11
C ALA A 497 -0.11 -22.42 7.50
N ALA A 498 0.81 -22.35 6.54
CA ALA A 498 2.26 -22.32 6.79
C ALA A 498 2.70 -21.26 7.82
N PRO A 499 2.14 -20.03 7.85
CA PRO A 499 2.49 -19.02 8.87
C PRO A 499 2.16 -19.43 10.31
N LEU A 500 1.18 -20.32 10.52
CA LEU A 500 0.83 -20.88 11.82
C LEU A 500 1.75 -22.05 12.19
N THR A 501 1.99 -22.97 11.26
CA THR A 501 2.86 -24.13 11.52
C THR A 501 4.32 -23.72 11.73
N ALA A 502 4.79 -22.67 11.06
CA ALA A 502 6.11 -22.06 11.29
C ALA A 502 6.26 -21.48 12.72
N ARG A 503 5.16 -21.15 13.39
CA ARG A 503 5.12 -20.70 14.79
C ARG A 503 4.88 -21.85 15.79
N GLY A 504 4.74 -23.09 15.31
CA GLY A 504 4.55 -24.27 16.14
C GLY A 504 3.09 -24.70 16.36
N CYS A 505 2.11 -24.02 15.78
CA CYS A 505 0.71 -24.44 15.86
C CYS A 505 0.48 -25.79 15.15
N ALA A 506 -0.43 -26.60 15.68
CA ALA A 506 -0.82 -27.87 15.10
C ALA A 506 -1.97 -27.68 14.10
N VAL A 507 -1.75 -28.09 12.84
CA VAL A 507 -2.72 -27.96 11.75
C VAL A 507 -3.04 -29.32 11.14
N GLY A 508 -4.31 -29.56 10.86
CA GLY A 508 -4.79 -30.75 10.16
C GLY A 508 -5.97 -30.46 9.23
N VAL A 509 -6.40 -31.48 8.48
CA VAL A 509 -7.53 -31.40 7.56
C VAL A 509 -8.70 -32.27 8.03
N LEU A 510 -9.92 -31.73 7.94
CA LEU A 510 -11.15 -32.44 8.30
C LEU A 510 -12.05 -32.57 7.07
N MET A 511 -12.32 -33.83 6.68
CA MET A 511 -13.06 -34.16 5.46
C MET A 511 -14.34 -34.91 5.82
N GLY A 512 -15.48 -34.47 5.29
CA GLY A 512 -16.73 -35.22 5.29
C GLY A 512 -16.99 -35.83 3.91
N THR A 513 -17.29 -34.96 2.94
CA THR A 513 -17.79 -35.34 1.61
C THR A 513 -16.86 -36.27 0.83
N ALA A 514 -15.54 -36.14 0.95
CA ALA A 514 -14.59 -37.01 0.26
C ALA A 514 -14.74 -38.49 0.63
N TYR A 515 -15.14 -38.80 1.87
CA TYR A 515 -15.38 -40.18 2.31
C TYR A 515 -16.58 -40.84 1.64
N LEU A 516 -17.55 -40.07 1.12
CA LEU A 516 -18.74 -40.61 0.43
C LEU A 516 -18.37 -41.34 -0.88
N PHE A 517 -17.18 -41.04 -1.42
CA PHE A 517 -16.59 -41.66 -2.61
C PHE A 517 -15.77 -42.92 -2.29
N THR A 518 -15.67 -43.35 -1.04
CA THR A 518 -14.90 -44.55 -0.65
C THR A 518 -15.73 -45.83 -0.83
N ARG A 519 -15.09 -46.94 -1.25
CA ARG A 519 -15.73 -48.26 -1.28
C ARG A 519 -16.21 -48.68 0.11
N GLU A 520 -15.42 -48.34 1.12
CA GLU A 520 -15.62 -48.61 2.54
C GLU A 520 -16.90 -47.96 3.08
N ALA A 521 -17.28 -46.77 2.60
CA ALA A 521 -18.53 -46.11 2.99
C ALA A 521 -19.78 -46.92 2.58
N VAL A 522 -19.74 -47.62 1.45
CA VAL A 522 -20.81 -48.53 1.03
C VAL A 522 -20.67 -49.90 1.73
N ALA A 523 -19.46 -50.45 1.75
CA ALA A 523 -19.19 -51.78 2.31
C ALA A 523 -19.49 -51.90 3.81
N HIS A 524 -19.27 -50.82 4.58
CA HIS A 524 -19.57 -50.76 6.02
C HIS A 524 -20.89 -50.04 6.35
N GLY A 525 -21.76 -49.83 5.36
CA GLY A 525 -23.11 -49.30 5.58
C GLY A 525 -23.18 -47.85 6.10
N ALA A 526 -22.13 -47.06 5.89
CA ALA A 526 -22.19 -45.62 6.14
C ALA A 526 -23.21 -44.96 5.19
N VAL A 527 -23.21 -45.35 3.91
CA VAL A 527 -24.22 -45.01 2.91
C VAL A 527 -24.66 -46.23 2.08
N ARG A 528 -25.82 -46.16 1.42
CA ARG A 528 -26.29 -47.16 0.44
C ARG A 528 -25.70 -46.91 -0.96
N PRO A 529 -25.67 -47.91 -1.87
CA PRO A 529 -25.14 -47.76 -3.23
C PRO A 529 -25.74 -46.60 -4.03
N LEU A 530 -27.07 -46.38 -3.95
CA LEU A 530 -27.72 -45.26 -4.63
C LEU A 530 -27.15 -43.89 -4.19
N PHE A 531 -26.86 -43.70 -2.91
CA PHE A 531 -26.26 -42.46 -2.41
C PHE A 531 -24.90 -42.20 -3.05
N GLN A 532 -24.07 -43.24 -3.16
CA GLN A 532 -22.77 -43.12 -3.83
C GLN A 532 -22.94 -42.78 -5.32
N ARG A 533 -23.93 -43.39 -6.01
CA ARG A 533 -24.25 -43.03 -7.41
C ARG A 533 -24.68 -41.56 -7.55
N GLN A 534 -25.47 -41.02 -6.62
CA GLN A 534 -25.90 -39.62 -6.67
C GLN A 534 -24.75 -38.64 -6.45
N VAL A 535 -23.80 -38.91 -5.54
CA VAL A 535 -22.64 -38.02 -5.37
C VAL A 535 -21.62 -38.11 -6.52
N LEU A 536 -21.51 -39.26 -7.20
CA LEU A 536 -20.67 -39.43 -8.40
C LEU A 536 -21.27 -38.73 -9.63
N ALA A 537 -22.60 -38.60 -9.71
CA ALA A 537 -23.30 -37.93 -10.80
C ALA A 537 -23.56 -36.42 -10.54
N ALA A 538 -22.96 -35.86 -9.49
CA ALA A 538 -23.27 -34.50 -9.03
C ALA A 538 -22.56 -33.42 -9.86
N GLU A 539 -23.27 -32.80 -10.80
CA GLU A 539 -22.76 -31.62 -11.54
C GLU A 539 -22.84 -30.31 -10.72
N GLY A 540 -23.52 -30.31 -9.58
CA GLY A 540 -23.73 -29.14 -8.72
C GLY A 540 -24.14 -29.51 -7.29
N THR A 541 -24.39 -28.51 -6.44
CA THR A 541 -24.98 -28.70 -5.09
C THR A 541 -26.12 -27.72 -4.85
N ALA A 542 -27.19 -28.19 -4.21
CA ALA A 542 -28.31 -27.35 -3.77
C ALA A 542 -28.10 -26.90 -2.31
N LEU A 543 -28.60 -25.70 -1.98
CA LEU A 543 -28.53 -25.15 -0.63
C LEU A 543 -29.94 -24.88 -0.07
N LEU A 544 -30.39 -25.76 0.83
CA LEU A 544 -31.71 -25.74 1.43
C LEU A 544 -31.71 -24.79 2.63
N ARG A 545 -32.16 -23.54 2.42
CA ARG A 545 -32.22 -22.49 3.45
C ARG A 545 -33.58 -22.51 4.15
N THR A 546 -33.63 -22.90 5.43
CA THR A 546 -34.86 -22.84 6.25
C THR A 546 -35.03 -21.49 6.94
N ALA A 547 -33.94 -20.84 7.35
CA ALA A 547 -33.93 -19.49 7.95
C ALA A 547 -32.58 -18.78 7.68
N PRO A 548 -32.44 -17.47 7.96
CA PRO A 548 -31.14 -16.80 7.97
C PRO A 548 -30.14 -17.55 8.89
N GLY A 549 -28.93 -17.79 8.38
CA GLY A 549 -27.91 -18.60 9.07
C GLY A 549 -28.21 -20.11 9.17
N HIS A 550 -29.35 -20.60 8.69
CA HIS A 550 -29.75 -22.00 8.75
C HIS A 550 -29.91 -22.56 7.33
N ALA A 551 -28.86 -23.24 6.86
CA ALA A 551 -28.80 -23.77 5.51
C ALA A 551 -28.15 -25.17 5.49
N THR A 552 -28.69 -26.09 4.69
CA THR A 552 -28.16 -27.45 4.51
C THR A 552 -27.80 -27.71 3.05
N ARG A 553 -26.57 -28.15 2.78
CA ARG A 553 -26.08 -28.47 1.44
C ARG A 553 -26.22 -29.96 1.11
N CYS A 554 -26.75 -30.25 -0.07
CA CYS A 554 -26.93 -31.59 -0.63
C CYS A 554 -26.69 -31.59 -2.16
N VAL A 555 -26.58 -32.80 -2.74
CA VAL A 555 -26.72 -33.00 -4.19
C VAL A 555 -28.16 -32.64 -4.59
N PRO A 556 -28.39 -32.00 -5.76
CA PRO A 556 -29.74 -31.78 -6.29
C PRO A 556 -30.50 -33.10 -6.47
N SER A 557 -31.74 -33.12 -6.00
CA SER A 557 -32.70 -34.21 -6.15
C SER A 557 -34.13 -33.64 -6.25
N PRO A 558 -35.14 -34.44 -6.64
CA PRO A 558 -36.54 -33.98 -6.68
C PRO A 558 -37.02 -33.38 -5.35
N PHE A 559 -36.56 -33.91 -4.21
CA PHE A 559 -36.80 -33.32 -2.89
C PHE A 559 -36.24 -31.89 -2.77
N SER A 560 -35.02 -31.63 -3.28
CA SER A 560 -34.39 -30.31 -3.23
C SER A 560 -35.08 -29.27 -4.14
N GLU A 561 -35.74 -29.74 -5.20
CA GLU A 561 -36.55 -28.92 -6.10
C GLU A 561 -37.88 -28.56 -5.44
N GLY A 562 -38.64 -29.56 -4.99
CA GLY A 562 -39.90 -29.33 -4.26
C GLY A 562 -39.73 -28.49 -2.98
N PHE A 563 -38.57 -28.58 -2.31
CA PHE A 563 -38.22 -27.68 -1.20
C PHE A 563 -38.09 -26.22 -1.65
N ARG A 564 -37.42 -25.96 -2.77
CA ARG A 564 -37.27 -24.60 -3.33
C ARG A 564 -38.60 -24.04 -3.81
N ASP A 565 -39.39 -24.85 -4.50
CA ASP A 565 -40.71 -24.45 -5.03
C ASP A 565 -41.67 -24.10 -3.90
N LEU A 566 -41.72 -24.92 -2.83
CA LEU A 566 -42.50 -24.60 -1.64
C LEU A 566 -41.99 -23.34 -0.94
N ALA A 567 -40.67 -23.18 -0.80
CA ALA A 567 -40.09 -21.99 -0.15
C ALA A 567 -40.38 -20.71 -0.96
N ALA A 568 -40.42 -20.78 -2.29
CA ALA A 568 -40.84 -19.68 -3.16
C ALA A 568 -42.35 -19.41 -3.04
N GLY A 569 -43.18 -20.47 -3.11
CA GLY A 569 -44.63 -20.37 -3.00
C GLY A 569 -45.12 -19.79 -1.66
N LEU A 570 -44.54 -20.22 -0.54
CA LEU A 570 -44.87 -19.68 0.79
C LEU A 570 -44.53 -18.19 0.91
N ARG A 571 -43.38 -17.76 0.35
CA ARG A 571 -42.99 -16.33 0.34
C ARG A 571 -43.89 -15.51 -0.58
N ALA A 572 -44.24 -16.02 -1.75
CA ALA A 572 -45.18 -15.38 -2.67
C ALA A 572 -46.60 -15.23 -2.07
N GLN A 573 -46.99 -16.13 -1.17
CA GLN A 573 -48.24 -16.08 -0.40
C GLN A 573 -48.18 -15.12 0.82
N GLY A 574 -47.04 -14.48 1.08
CA GLY A 574 -46.89 -13.57 2.23
C GLY A 574 -46.87 -14.27 3.60
N VAL A 575 -46.56 -15.57 3.65
CA VAL A 575 -46.50 -16.34 4.91
C VAL A 575 -45.34 -15.80 5.78
N PRO A 576 -45.55 -15.54 7.08
CA PRO A 576 -44.50 -15.00 7.95
C PRO A 576 -43.26 -15.90 8.03
N ASP A 577 -42.06 -15.31 8.00
CA ASP A 577 -40.77 -16.03 7.96
C ASP A 577 -40.63 -17.15 9.01
N ARG A 578 -41.17 -16.95 10.22
CA ARG A 578 -41.18 -17.97 11.28
C ARG A 578 -41.98 -19.21 10.88
N GLU A 579 -43.15 -19.03 10.28
CA GLU A 579 -43.99 -20.15 9.84
C GLU A 579 -43.39 -20.82 8.60
N VAL A 580 -42.76 -20.05 7.71
CA VAL A 580 -41.97 -20.59 6.59
C VAL A 580 -40.85 -21.49 7.11
N TRP A 581 -40.08 -21.02 8.10
CA TRP A 581 -39.05 -21.83 8.76
C TRP A 581 -39.62 -23.11 9.37
N GLU A 582 -40.67 -23.02 10.18
CA GLU A 582 -41.30 -24.19 10.82
C GLU A 582 -41.83 -25.23 9.79
N ARG A 583 -42.40 -24.77 8.67
CA ARG A 583 -42.88 -25.64 7.58
C ARG A 583 -41.73 -26.32 6.83
N LEU A 584 -40.66 -25.59 6.50
CA LEU A 584 -39.50 -26.11 5.79
C LEU A 584 -38.65 -27.04 6.66
N GLU A 585 -38.51 -26.75 7.95
CA GLU A 585 -37.76 -27.61 8.88
C GLU A 585 -38.47 -28.95 9.09
N ARG A 586 -39.81 -28.98 9.16
CA ARG A 586 -40.60 -30.22 9.19
C ARG A 586 -40.36 -31.11 7.97
N LEU A 587 -40.12 -30.54 6.78
CA LEU A 587 -39.83 -31.31 5.57
C LEU A 587 -38.47 -32.01 5.61
N ASN A 588 -37.48 -31.44 6.31
CA ASN A 588 -36.14 -32.01 6.44
C ASN A 588 -36.08 -33.24 7.37
N VAL A 589 -37.07 -33.42 8.25
CA VAL A 589 -37.11 -34.50 9.24
C VAL A 589 -37.10 -35.87 8.53
N GLY A 590 -36.15 -36.73 8.91
CA GLY A 590 -36.01 -38.09 8.37
C GLY A 590 -35.32 -38.19 7.00
N ARG A 591 -35.31 -37.14 6.18
CA ARG A 591 -34.79 -37.14 4.79
C ARG A 591 -33.34 -37.60 4.65
N LEU A 592 -32.50 -37.24 5.61
CA LEU A 592 -31.10 -37.69 5.68
C LEU A 592 -30.97 -39.20 5.91
N ARG A 593 -31.82 -39.78 6.77
CA ARG A 593 -31.84 -41.22 7.05
C ARG A 593 -32.36 -42.00 5.84
N LEU A 594 -33.40 -41.47 5.21
CA LEU A 594 -33.99 -42.06 4.00
C LEU A 594 -32.93 -42.10 2.89
N ALA A 595 -32.25 -40.98 2.60
CA ALA A 595 -31.14 -40.96 1.64
C ALA A 595 -29.97 -41.88 2.01
N SER A 596 -29.40 -41.77 3.21
CA SER A 596 -28.14 -42.47 3.53
C SER A 596 -28.33 -43.96 3.81
N LYS A 597 -29.43 -44.35 4.47
CA LYS A 597 -29.66 -45.74 4.93
C LYS A 597 -30.74 -46.49 4.14
N GLY A 598 -31.59 -45.81 3.36
CA GLY A 598 -32.71 -46.44 2.66
C GLY A 598 -33.79 -46.95 3.61
N VAL A 599 -33.98 -46.29 4.76
CA VAL A 599 -35.01 -46.65 5.75
C VAL A 599 -35.74 -45.42 6.31
N GLU A 600 -37.04 -45.57 6.56
CA GLU A 600 -37.87 -44.57 7.22
C GLU A 600 -38.35 -45.05 8.59
N ARG A 601 -38.91 -44.14 9.41
CA ARG A 601 -39.51 -44.49 10.70
C ARG A 601 -41.02 -44.51 10.57
N THR A 602 -41.60 -45.69 10.73
CA THR A 602 -43.05 -45.91 10.66
C THR A 602 -43.79 -45.26 11.85
N GLY A 603 -45.10 -45.12 11.75
CA GLY A 603 -45.96 -44.58 12.82
C GLY A 603 -45.92 -45.40 14.13
N THR A 604 -45.44 -46.65 14.10
CA THR A 604 -45.22 -47.50 15.29
C THR A 604 -43.81 -47.33 15.89
N GLY A 605 -42.99 -46.42 15.34
CA GLY A 605 -41.63 -46.14 15.81
C GLY A 605 -40.53 -47.06 15.27
N ALA A 606 -40.91 -48.16 14.60
CA ALA A 606 -40.00 -49.12 13.97
C ALA A 606 -39.38 -48.57 12.67
N LEU A 607 -38.23 -49.12 12.27
CA LEU A 607 -37.57 -48.81 10.99
C LEU A 607 -38.03 -49.77 9.90
N ALA A 608 -38.48 -49.23 8.76
CA ALA A 608 -38.84 -49.99 7.57
C ALA A 608 -37.94 -49.59 6.39
N ALA A 609 -37.57 -50.56 5.56
CA ALA A 609 -36.83 -50.29 4.33
C ALA A 609 -37.73 -49.63 3.28
N VAL A 610 -37.15 -48.72 2.48
CA VAL A 610 -37.80 -48.14 1.29
C VAL A 610 -37.09 -48.64 0.03
N ASP A 611 -37.79 -48.63 -1.11
CA ASP A 611 -37.20 -48.90 -2.42
C ASP A 611 -36.26 -47.77 -2.89
N GLU A 612 -35.49 -48.03 -3.95
CA GLU A 612 -34.55 -47.05 -4.50
C GLU A 612 -35.25 -45.81 -5.13
N GLU A 613 -36.51 -45.93 -5.59
CA GLU A 613 -37.25 -44.83 -6.21
C GLU A 613 -37.67 -43.79 -5.16
N ARG A 614 -38.26 -44.23 -4.06
CA ARG A 614 -38.51 -43.39 -2.88
C ARG A 614 -37.21 -42.87 -2.30
N GLN A 615 -36.17 -43.71 -2.20
CA GLN A 615 -34.86 -43.27 -1.72
C GLN A 615 -34.29 -42.09 -2.54
N TYR A 616 -34.47 -42.09 -3.87
CA TYR A 616 -34.07 -41.00 -4.75
C TYR A 616 -34.96 -39.76 -4.64
N THR A 617 -36.28 -39.93 -4.80
CA THR A 617 -37.24 -38.82 -4.91
C THR A 617 -37.44 -38.09 -3.58
N GLU A 618 -37.45 -38.81 -2.46
CA GLU A 618 -37.67 -38.28 -1.12
C GLU A 618 -36.36 -38.01 -0.33
N GLY A 619 -35.20 -38.31 -0.93
CA GLY A 619 -33.90 -38.30 -0.26
C GLY A 619 -33.17 -36.96 -0.27
N MET A 620 -32.62 -36.57 0.88
CA MET A 620 -31.64 -35.48 1.00
C MET A 620 -30.21 -36.05 0.98
N PHE A 621 -29.57 -36.04 -0.19
CA PHE A 621 -28.22 -36.57 -0.41
C PHE A 621 -27.15 -35.57 0.06
N MET A 622 -26.86 -35.55 1.37
CA MET A 622 -25.89 -34.62 1.98
C MET A 622 -24.50 -34.71 1.35
N ALA A 623 -24.03 -33.63 0.73
CA ALA A 623 -22.71 -33.53 0.10
C ALA A 623 -22.26 -32.07 0.02
N GLY A 624 -20.95 -31.86 0.11
CA GLY A 624 -20.28 -30.57 -0.05
C GLY A 624 -19.98 -30.24 -1.52
N GLN A 625 -19.52 -29.02 -1.78
CA GLN A 625 -19.25 -28.56 -3.14
C GLN A 625 -18.22 -29.41 -3.90
N VAL A 626 -17.29 -30.06 -3.19
CA VAL A 626 -16.30 -31.00 -3.78
C VAL A 626 -16.89 -32.22 -4.47
N ALA A 627 -18.20 -32.48 -4.35
CA ALA A 627 -18.85 -33.52 -5.13
C ALA A 627 -18.66 -33.31 -6.65
N VAL A 628 -18.62 -32.06 -7.11
CA VAL A 628 -18.43 -31.71 -8.54
C VAL A 628 -16.98 -31.90 -9.05
N LEU A 629 -16.05 -32.27 -8.16
CA LEU A 629 -14.64 -32.52 -8.46
C LEU A 629 -14.28 -34.02 -8.41
N ARG A 630 -15.26 -34.90 -8.15
CA ARG A 630 -15.00 -36.34 -7.95
C ARG A 630 -15.98 -37.19 -8.77
N ASP A 631 -15.45 -37.87 -9.78
CA ASP A 631 -16.16 -38.76 -10.70
C ASP A 631 -15.90 -40.26 -10.45
N ALA A 632 -14.92 -40.59 -9.59
CA ALA A 632 -14.45 -41.95 -9.37
C ALA A 632 -14.47 -42.40 -7.89
N VAL A 633 -14.77 -43.69 -7.71
CA VAL A 633 -14.76 -44.37 -6.40
C VAL A 633 -13.32 -44.70 -5.97
N THR A 634 -12.95 -44.30 -4.76
CA THR A 634 -11.62 -44.50 -4.17
C THR A 634 -11.64 -45.48 -2.99
N GLY A 635 -10.50 -45.72 -2.36
CA GLY A 635 -10.38 -46.37 -1.04
C GLY A 635 -9.99 -45.35 0.03
N ILE A 636 -10.25 -45.64 1.31
CA ILE A 636 -9.88 -44.77 2.44
C ILE A 636 -8.38 -44.52 2.46
N ALA A 637 -7.55 -45.56 2.33
CA ALA A 637 -6.09 -45.43 2.31
C ALA A 637 -5.59 -44.55 1.14
N ALA A 638 -6.20 -44.67 -0.04
CA ALA A 638 -5.84 -43.86 -1.21
C ALA A 638 -6.29 -42.39 -1.06
N LEU A 639 -7.46 -42.15 -0.45
CA LEU A 639 -7.91 -40.80 -0.11
C LEU A 639 -6.96 -40.14 0.90
N HIS A 640 -6.55 -40.86 1.94
CA HIS A 640 -5.62 -40.34 2.95
C HIS A 640 -4.25 -40.03 2.33
N ALA A 641 -3.66 -40.98 1.61
CA ALA A 641 -2.38 -40.78 0.93
C ALA A 641 -2.42 -39.61 -0.07
N SER A 642 -3.57 -39.37 -0.72
CA SER A 642 -3.76 -38.21 -1.59
C SER A 642 -3.64 -36.89 -0.82
N VAL A 643 -4.29 -36.74 0.34
CA VAL A 643 -4.29 -35.49 1.12
C VAL A 643 -3.07 -35.31 2.04
N THR A 644 -2.20 -36.31 2.19
CA THR A 644 -0.94 -36.18 2.95
C THR A 644 0.26 -36.19 2.01
N ASP A 645 0.77 -37.37 1.64
CA ASP A 645 2.03 -37.51 0.90
C ASP A 645 1.87 -37.07 -0.57
N GLY A 646 0.67 -37.24 -1.11
CA GLY A 646 0.27 -36.71 -2.42
C GLY A 646 0.24 -35.18 -2.46
N ALA A 647 -0.19 -34.53 -1.37
CA ALA A 647 -0.19 -33.08 -1.23
C ALA A 647 1.24 -32.53 -1.10
N ALA A 648 2.09 -33.18 -0.29
CA ALA A 648 3.51 -32.87 -0.21
C ALA A 648 4.19 -32.96 -1.59
N SER A 649 4.01 -34.10 -2.27
CA SER A 649 4.55 -34.35 -3.61
C SER A 649 4.01 -33.38 -4.67
N PHE A 650 2.78 -32.88 -4.50
CA PHE A 650 2.18 -31.88 -5.39
C PHE A 650 2.85 -30.51 -5.21
N LEU A 651 3.06 -30.08 -3.96
CA LEU A 651 3.77 -28.85 -3.63
C LEU A 651 5.21 -28.87 -4.13
N GLU A 652 5.97 -29.93 -3.86
CA GLU A 652 7.36 -30.08 -4.32
C GLU A 652 7.49 -29.91 -5.84
N ARG A 653 6.64 -30.59 -6.61
CA ARG A 653 6.60 -30.43 -8.08
C ARG A 653 6.21 -29.03 -8.52
N ARG A 654 5.20 -28.41 -7.89
CA ARG A 654 4.73 -27.08 -8.29
C ARG A 654 5.76 -26.00 -7.95
N SER A 655 6.36 -26.06 -6.78
CA SER A 655 7.45 -25.17 -6.38
C SER A 655 8.67 -25.33 -7.30
N ALA A 656 9.04 -26.55 -7.70
CA ALA A 656 10.12 -26.75 -8.67
C ALA A 656 9.84 -26.07 -10.03
N VAL A 657 8.62 -26.18 -10.55
CA VAL A 657 8.20 -25.50 -11.80
C VAL A 657 8.26 -23.98 -11.66
N LEU A 658 7.78 -23.43 -10.53
CA LEU A 658 7.80 -21.98 -10.28
C LEU A 658 9.23 -21.44 -10.07
N ARG A 659 10.10 -22.18 -9.36
CA ARG A 659 11.52 -21.84 -9.19
C ARG A 659 12.26 -21.81 -10.53
N ALA A 660 12.02 -22.80 -11.41
CA ALA A 660 12.62 -22.84 -12.75
C ALA A 660 12.18 -21.65 -13.62
N ALA A 661 10.88 -21.32 -13.62
CA ALA A 661 10.35 -20.18 -14.38
C ALA A 661 10.87 -18.80 -13.91
N GLY A 662 11.44 -18.72 -12.69
CA GLY A 662 12.05 -17.50 -12.14
C GLY A 662 13.56 -17.36 -12.37
N GLN A 663 14.22 -18.33 -13.03
CA GLN A 663 15.67 -18.30 -13.28
C GLN A 663 16.08 -17.81 -14.68
N ASP A 664 15.13 -17.65 -15.61
CA ASP A 664 15.37 -17.17 -16.98
C ASP A 664 15.54 -15.63 -17.09
N ASP A 665 16.07 -14.96 -16.06
CA ASP A 665 16.35 -13.51 -16.07
C ASP A 665 17.83 -13.26 -16.47
N PRO A 666 18.13 -12.77 -17.68
CA PRO A 666 19.44 -12.95 -18.32
C PRO A 666 20.58 -12.00 -17.86
N GLU A 667 20.39 -11.20 -16.81
CA GLU A 667 21.32 -10.10 -16.45
C GLU A 667 22.45 -10.43 -15.44
N ARG A 668 22.81 -11.72 -15.21
CA ARG A 668 23.82 -12.08 -14.18
C ARG A 668 24.95 -13.00 -14.66
N VAL A 669 26.05 -12.40 -15.18
CA VAL A 669 27.48 -12.86 -15.31
C VAL A 669 28.22 -11.83 -16.23
N GLU A 670 29.53 -11.52 -16.19
CA GLU A 670 30.73 -12.08 -15.53
C GLU A 670 31.58 -10.99 -14.81
N ASP A 671 32.90 -10.89 -15.06
CA ASP A 671 33.89 -10.07 -14.31
C ASP A 671 34.80 -9.19 -15.21
N ARG A 672 34.99 -7.93 -14.80
CA ARG A 672 35.94 -6.90 -15.25
C ARG A 672 36.10 -5.91 -14.07
N PRO A 673 37.17 -5.09 -13.96
CA PRO A 673 37.23 -4.06 -12.93
C PRO A 673 36.06 -3.09 -13.09
N ARG A 674 35.03 -3.29 -12.25
CA ARG A 674 33.70 -2.68 -12.44
C ARG A 674 33.83 -1.17 -12.24
N THR A 675 33.27 -0.41 -13.17
CA THR A 675 32.77 0.93 -12.85
C THR A 675 31.92 0.79 -11.59
N PRO A 676 32.14 1.60 -10.53
CA PRO A 676 31.30 1.54 -9.34
C PRO A 676 29.83 1.62 -9.74
N ALA A 677 28.99 0.79 -9.13
CA ALA A 677 27.55 0.94 -9.33
C ALA A 677 27.12 2.35 -8.90
N PRO A 678 26.17 2.99 -9.61
CA PRO A 678 25.60 4.24 -9.17
C PRO A 678 25.09 4.15 -7.73
N LEU A 679 25.18 5.25 -6.99
CA LEU A 679 24.86 5.28 -5.55
C LEU A 679 23.40 4.91 -5.28
N ASP A 680 22.50 5.30 -6.18
CA ASP A 680 21.05 5.10 -6.08
C ASP A 680 20.51 5.46 -4.70
N VAL A 681 20.77 6.70 -4.30
CA VAL A 681 20.27 7.30 -3.05
C VAL A 681 19.14 8.27 -3.38
N ALA A 682 17.93 7.98 -2.90
CA ALA A 682 16.74 8.79 -3.10
C ALA A 682 16.68 9.96 -2.10
N VAL A 683 16.33 11.15 -2.60
CA VAL A 683 15.91 12.30 -1.79
C VAL A 683 14.42 12.17 -1.50
N VAL A 684 14.07 11.81 -0.26
CA VAL A 684 12.68 11.42 0.12
C VAL A 684 11.89 12.48 0.88
N GLY A 685 12.57 13.47 1.46
CA GLY A 685 11.97 14.62 2.13
C GLY A 685 12.92 15.80 2.12
N MET A 686 12.40 17.02 2.08
CA MET A 686 13.19 18.25 2.06
C MET A 686 12.56 19.34 2.93
N ALA A 687 13.39 20.20 3.52
CA ALA A 687 12.97 21.47 4.10
C ALA A 687 14.09 22.49 4.01
N CYS A 688 13.72 23.77 3.84
CA CYS A 688 14.66 24.87 3.89
C CYS A 688 14.01 26.15 4.42
N MET A 689 14.84 27.05 4.92
CA MET A 689 14.55 28.46 5.17
C MET A 689 15.67 29.27 4.53
N PHE A 690 15.30 30.21 3.67
CA PHE A 690 16.20 31.05 2.89
C PHE A 690 15.70 32.51 2.87
N PRO A 691 16.49 33.48 2.38
CA PRO A 691 16.09 34.88 2.31
C PRO A 691 14.76 35.06 1.56
N GLN A 692 13.81 35.71 2.24
CA GLN A 692 12.40 35.87 1.86
C GLN A 692 11.56 34.58 1.72
N ALA A 693 12.12 33.39 1.98
CA ALA A 693 11.44 32.09 1.91
C ALA A 693 11.45 31.35 3.27
N PRO A 694 10.36 31.40 4.06
CA PRO A 694 10.29 30.75 5.37
C PRO A 694 10.08 29.22 5.30
N ASP A 695 9.80 28.67 4.11
CA ASP A 695 9.64 27.23 3.88
C ASP A 695 9.97 26.81 2.42
N LEU A 696 9.93 25.50 2.17
CA LEU A 696 10.24 24.88 0.87
C LEU A 696 9.32 25.33 -0.28
N ALA A 697 8.02 25.54 -0.01
CA ALA A 697 7.05 25.90 -1.03
C ALA A 697 7.25 27.36 -1.47
N ALA A 698 7.46 28.26 -0.50
CA ALA A 698 7.81 29.65 -0.74
C ALA A 698 9.14 29.76 -1.51
N PHE A 699 10.16 28.99 -1.13
CA PHE A 699 11.44 28.94 -1.85
C PHE A 699 11.27 28.51 -3.31
N TRP A 700 10.49 27.46 -3.58
CA TRP A 700 10.26 27.00 -4.95
C TRP A 700 9.49 28.03 -5.79
N ALA A 701 8.45 28.64 -5.24
CA ALA A 701 7.71 29.71 -5.91
C ALA A 701 8.62 30.90 -6.25
N GLN A 702 9.44 31.34 -5.29
CA GLN A 702 10.43 32.40 -5.44
C GLN A 702 11.46 32.08 -6.55
N VAL A 703 11.98 30.84 -6.56
CA VAL A 703 12.93 30.33 -7.57
C VAL A 703 12.35 30.40 -8.98
N LEU A 704 11.08 30.02 -9.15
CA LEU A 704 10.41 30.01 -10.45
C LEU A 704 9.96 31.39 -10.92
N ASP A 705 9.62 32.29 -10.00
CA ASP A 705 9.34 33.70 -10.29
C ASP A 705 10.61 34.50 -10.60
N GLY A 706 11.79 33.99 -10.21
CA GLY A 706 13.05 34.69 -10.38
C GLY A 706 13.12 35.96 -9.52
N ARG A 707 12.73 35.87 -8.24
CA ARG A 707 12.78 37.03 -7.33
C ARG A 707 14.18 37.17 -6.73
N ASP A 708 14.70 38.38 -6.77
CA ASP A 708 15.90 38.81 -6.08
C ASP A 708 15.57 39.11 -4.61
N ALA A 709 16.16 38.34 -3.69
CA ALA A 709 15.92 38.43 -2.26
C ALA A 709 16.99 39.23 -1.50
N VAL A 710 18.00 39.77 -2.19
CA VAL A 710 19.11 40.49 -1.57
C VAL A 710 18.68 41.94 -1.26
N THR A 711 18.68 42.28 0.02
CA THR A 711 18.29 43.61 0.53
C THR A 711 19.51 44.37 1.03
N GLU A 712 19.32 45.65 1.36
CA GLU A 712 20.26 46.35 2.25
C GLU A 712 20.29 45.62 3.60
N VAL A 713 21.41 45.73 4.30
CA VAL A 713 21.59 45.18 5.66
C VAL A 713 20.60 45.87 6.62
N PRO A 714 19.75 45.12 7.34
CA PRO A 714 18.89 45.71 8.36
C PRO A 714 19.74 46.30 9.50
N PRO A 715 19.48 47.53 9.98
CA PRO A 715 20.19 48.12 11.12
C PRO A 715 20.11 47.27 12.40
N GLU A 716 19.07 46.42 12.50
CA GLU A 716 18.89 45.44 13.59
C GLU A 716 19.93 44.30 13.57
N ARG A 717 20.74 44.16 12.51
CA ARG A 717 21.87 43.22 12.43
C ARG A 717 23.19 43.92 12.69
N TRP A 718 23.46 44.99 11.96
CA TRP A 718 24.54 45.95 12.20
C TRP A 718 24.27 47.22 11.40
N ASP A 719 24.78 48.36 11.88
CA ASP A 719 24.49 49.67 11.29
C ASP A 719 25.37 49.95 10.05
N PRO A 720 24.78 50.06 8.84
CA PRO A 720 25.56 50.31 7.62
C PRO A 720 26.22 51.70 7.61
N ASP A 721 25.64 52.71 8.25
CA ASP A 721 26.20 54.07 8.27
C ASP A 721 27.52 54.11 9.07
N VAL A 722 27.59 53.31 10.14
CA VAL A 722 28.80 53.13 10.98
C VAL A 722 29.87 52.31 10.25
N HIS A 723 29.47 51.29 9.49
CA HIS A 723 30.39 50.25 9.04
C HIS A 723 30.74 50.26 7.56
N CYS A 724 29.98 50.92 6.69
CA CYS A 724 30.32 51.11 5.26
C CYS A 724 30.99 52.47 4.99
N SER A 725 30.93 53.40 5.94
CA SER A 725 31.61 54.70 5.85
C SER A 725 33.09 54.57 6.22
N PRO A 726 34.03 55.22 5.49
CA PRO A 726 35.41 55.36 5.96
C PRO A 726 35.47 56.22 7.23
N GLY A 727 36.32 55.85 8.18
CA GLY A 727 36.47 56.57 9.45
C GLY A 727 36.98 58.02 9.30
N PRO A 728 36.89 58.86 10.35
CA PRO A 728 37.24 60.29 10.27
C PRO A 728 38.68 60.62 9.84
N ASP A 729 39.59 59.65 9.94
CA ASP A 729 41.00 59.71 9.53
C ASP A 729 41.34 58.72 8.38
N GLY A 730 40.33 58.07 7.81
CA GLY A 730 40.49 57.00 6.82
C GLY A 730 40.98 55.66 7.40
N SER A 731 41.07 55.51 8.74
CA SER A 731 41.46 54.26 9.40
C SER A 731 40.25 53.49 9.93
N GLY A 732 40.28 52.17 9.75
CA GLY A 732 39.19 51.25 10.11
C GLY A 732 38.76 50.36 8.93
N PRO A 733 38.37 49.10 9.17
CA PRO A 733 37.92 48.19 8.11
C PRO A 733 36.47 48.50 7.72
N ALA A 734 36.27 49.52 6.89
CA ALA A 734 34.98 49.78 6.27
C ALA A 734 34.59 48.60 5.36
N SER A 735 33.35 48.12 5.48
CA SER A 735 32.81 47.10 4.58
C SER A 735 32.69 47.63 3.16
N ALA A 736 33.13 46.84 2.18
CA ALA A 736 32.94 47.15 0.76
C ALA A 736 31.49 46.96 0.27
N SER A 737 30.57 46.46 1.10
CA SER A 737 29.17 46.25 0.72
C SER A 737 28.21 46.37 1.91
N GLY A 738 27.05 46.98 1.68
CA GLY A 738 25.94 47.11 2.64
C GLY A 738 24.73 46.21 2.30
N TRP A 739 24.94 45.13 1.55
CA TRP A 739 23.88 44.29 0.98
C TRP A 739 24.04 42.80 1.34
N GLY A 740 22.93 42.13 1.62
CA GLY A 740 22.91 40.70 1.94
C GLY A 740 21.53 40.04 1.84
N GLY A 741 21.52 38.72 1.79
CA GLY A 741 20.30 37.91 1.94
C GLY A 741 20.07 37.53 3.40
N PHE A 742 18.96 37.95 4.00
CA PHE A 742 18.64 37.69 5.41
C PHE A 742 17.41 36.82 5.55
N LEU A 743 17.41 35.89 6.52
CA LEU A 743 16.23 35.08 6.81
C LEU A 743 15.07 35.96 7.30
N PRO A 744 13.82 35.65 6.89
CA PRO A 744 12.64 36.21 7.54
C PRO A 744 12.54 35.70 8.99
N ARG A 745 11.71 36.36 9.81
CA ARG A 745 11.43 35.89 11.19
C ARG A 745 10.78 34.50 11.14
N ILE A 746 11.48 33.46 11.61
CA ILE A 746 10.97 32.09 11.68
C ILE A 746 10.39 31.84 13.09
N PRO A 747 9.10 31.48 13.22
CA PRO A 747 8.54 31.02 14.50
C PRO A 747 9.22 29.73 14.96
N PHE A 748 9.62 29.68 16.23
CA PHE A 748 10.22 28.51 16.86
C PHE A 748 9.53 28.27 18.22
N ASP A 749 8.98 27.06 18.40
CA ASP A 749 8.40 26.63 19.68
C ASP A 749 9.45 25.83 20.48
N PRO A 750 10.08 26.42 21.52
CA PRO A 750 11.08 25.70 22.31
C PRO A 750 10.45 24.60 23.18
N LEU A 751 9.18 24.75 23.58
CA LEU A 751 8.51 23.80 24.48
C LEU A 751 8.22 22.47 23.78
N ARG A 752 7.87 22.49 22.49
CA ARG A 752 7.73 21.27 21.66
C ARG A 752 8.99 20.40 21.68
N TYR A 753 10.17 21.04 21.77
CA TYR A 753 11.46 20.35 21.81
C TYR A 753 11.99 20.10 23.24
N GLY A 754 11.23 20.45 24.28
CA GLY A 754 11.69 20.39 25.68
C GLY A 754 12.88 21.29 25.97
N ILE A 755 12.99 22.43 25.28
CA ILE A 755 13.98 23.48 25.52
C ILE A 755 13.33 24.54 26.42
N PRO A 756 13.91 24.88 27.58
CA PRO A 756 13.39 25.97 28.41
C PRO A 756 13.46 27.32 27.66
N PRO A 757 12.41 28.17 27.68
CA PRO A 757 12.46 29.47 27.02
C PRO A 757 13.61 30.38 27.50
N ALA A 758 14.03 30.24 28.75
CA ALA A 758 15.17 30.97 29.32
C ALA A 758 16.52 30.61 28.66
N SER A 759 16.66 29.38 28.13
CA SER A 759 17.87 28.90 27.47
C SER A 759 18.10 29.52 26.09
N LEU A 760 17.08 30.10 25.47
CA LEU A 760 17.15 30.63 24.10
C LEU A 760 18.22 31.72 23.94
N GLY A 761 18.41 32.59 24.94
CA GLY A 761 19.44 33.63 24.94
C GLY A 761 20.88 33.10 25.10
N SER A 762 21.07 31.79 25.22
CA SER A 762 22.37 31.12 25.35
C SER A 762 22.63 30.08 24.25
N ILE A 763 21.70 29.87 23.31
CA ILE A 763 21.83 28.87 22.23
C ILE A 763 21.92 29.60 20.89
N GLU A 764 22.90 29.23 20.06
CA GLU A 764 23.04 29.79 18.73
C GLU A 764 21.80 29.49 17.86
N PRO A 765 21.22 30.50 17.16
CA PRO A 765 20.03 30.31 16.33
C PRO A 765 20.20 29.22 15.26
N VAL A 766 21.44 28.96 14.81
CA VAL A 766 21.75 27.91 13.83
C VAL A 766 21.41 26.51 14.35
N GLN A 767 21.60 26.25 15.66
CA GLN A 767 21.21 24.97 16.28
C GLN A 767 19.69 24.80 16.32
N LEU A 768 18.94 25.89 16.56
CA LEU A 768 17.49 25.88 16.66
C LEU A 768 16.83 25.72 15.28
N LEU A 769 17.30 26.47 14.28
CA LEU A 769 16.75 26.37 12.93
C LEU A 769 17.19 25.09 12.20
N ALA A 770 18.34 24.49 12.53
CA ALA A 770 18.71 23.15 12.06
C ALA A 770 17.79 22.05 12.61
N LEU A 771 17.37 22.15 13.88
CA LEU A 771 16.37 21.26 14.49
C LEU A 771 15.01 21.42 13.81
N GLU A 772 14.58 22.66 13.58
CA GLU A 772 13.32 22.95 12.90
C GLU A 772 13.31 22.47 11.43
N ALA A 773 14.40 22.69 10.69
CA ALA A 773 14.57 22.15 9.33
C ALA A 773 14.52 20.62 9.31
N SER A 774 15.18 19.96 10.28
CA SER A 774 15.22 18.51 10.39
C SER A 774 13.84 17.89 10.66
N ARG A 775 13.05 18.50 11.57
CA ARG A 775 11.66 18.09 11.82
C ARG A 775 10.80 18.26 10.57
N ARG A 776 10.85 19.43 9.92
CA ARG A 776 10.08 19.69 8.68
C ARG A 776 10.45 18.73 7.54
N ALA A 777 11.72 18.37 7.40
CA ALA A 777 12.17 17.44 6.36
C ALA A 777 11.69 16.00 6.63
N LEU A 778 11.63 15.57 7.89
CA LEU A 778 11.01 14.28 8.28
C LEU A 778 9.49 14.27 8.06
N GLU A 779 8.80 15.38 8.36
CA GLU A 779 7.38 15.52 8.06
C GLU A 779 7.12 15.45 6.54
N ASP A 780 7.95 16.11 5.73
CA ASP A 780 7.88 16.04 4.27
C ASP A 780 8.19 14.63 3.72
N ALA A 781 9.07 13.86 4.38
CA ALA A 781 9.26 12.44 4.11
C ALA A 781 8.09 11.54 4.56
N GLY A 782 7.09 12.08 5.27
CA GLY A 782 5.98 11.31 5.85
C GLY A 782 6.38 10.48 7.08
N TYR A 783 7.38 10.95 7.83
CA TYR A 783 7.93 10.39 9.07
C TYR A 783 7.77 11.36 10.27
N GLY A 784 6.76 12.24 10.21
CA GLY A 784 6.36 13.13 11.31
C GLY A 784 5.73 12.39 12.50
N GLU A 785 5.19 13.15 13.46
CA GLU A 785 4.55 12.60 14.69
C GLU A 785 3.37 11.65 14.36
N ASP A 786 2.49 12.03 13.43
CA ASP A 786 1.41 11.18 12.88
C ASP A 786 1.84 10.40 11.62
N GLY A 787 3.14 10.28 11.38
CA GLY A 787 3.72 9.68 10.18
C GLY A 787 3.85 8.15 10.23
N ARG A 788 4.48 7.59 9.19
CA ARG A 788 4.88 6.18 9.20
C ARG A 788 5.98 5.95 10.22
N ALA A 789 5.95 4.80 10.89
CA ALA A 789 7.08 4.35 11.70
C ALA A 789 8.32 4.10 10.82
N PHE A 790 9.49 4.42 11.33
CA PHE A 790 10.80 4.16 10.70
C PHE A 790 11.83 3.80 11.77
N ASP A 791 12.92 3.15 11.39
CA ASP A 791 13.95 2.73 12.35
C ASP A 791 14.83 3.91 12.80
N ARG A 792 14.41 4.55 13.90
CA ARG A 792 15.20 5.58 14.59
C ARG A 792 16.55 5.08 15.10
N SER A 793 16.71 3.77 15.32
CA SER A 793 17.99 3.21 15.79
C SER A 793 19.08 3.26 14.72
N ARG A 794 18.69 3.21 13.45
CA ARG A 794 19.57 3.28 12.26
C ARG A 794 19.35 4.53 11.42
N THR A 795 18.92 5.62 12.07
CA THR A 795 18.80 6.95 11.46
C THR A 795 19.92 7.87 11.93
N GLY A 796 20.79 8.30 11.02
CA GLY A 796 21.91 9.21 11.29
C GLY A 796 21.63 10.66 10.88
N VAL A 797 22.52 11.58 11.31
CA VAL A 797 22.42 13.03 11.09
C VAL A 797 23.79 13.60 10.75
N VAL A 798 23.92 14.33 9.65
CA VAL A 798 25.14 15.09 9.33
C VAL A 798 24.81 16.49 8.85
N PHE A 799 25.51 17.50 9.39
CA PHE A 799 25.31 18.90 9.04
C PHE A 799 26.60 19.58 8.55
N GLY A 800 26.52 20.27 7.40
CA GLY A 800 27.50 21.24 6.94
C GLY A 800 27.42 22.53 7.75
N THR A 801 28.46 22.76 8.55
CA THR A 801 28.61 23.61 9.75
C THR A 801 29.90 24.41 9.91
N GLU A 802 29.92 25.74 9.89
CA GLU A 802 31.05 26.49 10.48
C GLU A 802 30.76 26.88 11.95
N ALA A 803 31.75 27.45 12.64
CA ALA A 803 31.64 28.00 13.99
C ALA A 803 32.02 29.49 13.99
N GLY A 804 31.56 30.28 14.97
CA GLY A 804 31.95 31.69 15.11
C GLY A 804 30.86 32.72 14.82
N SER A 805 29.61 32.38 15.11
CA SER A 805 28.41 33.23 15.05
C SER A 805 28.44 34.46 15.97
N ASP A 806 27.49 35.38 15.77
CA ASP A 806 27.35 36.62 16.54
C ASP A 806 27.29 36.42 18.07
N LEU A 807 26.56 35.41 18.57
CA LEU A 807 26.49 35.14 20.02
C LEU A 807 27.82 34.59 20.54
N SER A 808 28.49 33.72 19.78
CA SER A 808 29.86 33.26 20.06
C SER A 808 30.84 34.44 20.15
N ASN A 809 30.81 35.35 19.17
CA ASN A 809 31.67 36.54 19.13
C ASN A 809 31.40 37.47 20.33
N ALA A 810 30.13 37.72 20.67
CA ALA A 810 29.74 38.52 21.82
C ALA A 810 30.18 37.87 23.17
N THR A 811 30.11 36.53 23.25
CA THR A 811 30.58 35.77 24.43
C THR A 811 32.10 35.81 24.55
N THR A 812 32.84 35.65 23.45
CA THR A 812 34.29 35.82 23.41
C THR A 812 34.69 37.24 23.83
N LEU A 813 34.02 38.27 23.31
CA LEU A 813 34.27 39.67 23.68
C LEU A 813 34.09 39.87 25.20
N ARG A 814 32.98 39.40 25.78
CA ARG A 814 32.74 39.45 27.24
C ARG A 814 33.83 38.76 28.04
N THR A 815 34.29 37.60 27.58
CA THR A 815 35.29 36.77 28.25
C THR A 815 36.68 37.41 28.24
N VAL A 816 37.02 38.10 27.14
CA VAL A 816 38.37 38.62 26.88
C VAL A 816 38.55 40.06 27.38
N LEU A 817 37.48 40.87 27.44
CA LEU A 817 37.54 42.27 27.91
C LEU A 817 38.23 42.46 29.29
N PRO A 818 38.01 41.61 30.32
CA PRO A 818 38.70 41.74 31.60
C PRO A 818 40.23 41.63 31.51
N SER A 819 40.78 40.93 30.51
CA SER A 819 42.24 40.86 30.29
C SER A 819 42.84 42.19 29.81
N TYR A 820 42.03 43.07 29.23
CA TYR A 820 42.45 44.39 28.74
C TYR A 820 42.04 45.55 29.67
N TYR A 821 40.88 45.44 30.33
CA TYR A 821 40.28 46.51 31.13
C TYR A 821 40.11 46.19 32.62
N GLY A 822 40.55 45.00 33.08
CA GLY A 822 40.38 44.51 34.45
C GLY A 822 38.95 44.06 34.81
N GLN A 823 37.96 44.48 34.03
CA GLN A 823 36.53 44.15 34.15
C GLN A 823 35.84 44.33 32.79
N VAL A 824 34.58 43.90 32.66
CA VAL A 824 33.74 44.30 31.53
C VAL A 824 33.27 45.75 31.75
N PRO A 825 33.43 46.68 30.78
CA PRO A 825 32.93 48.05 30.93
C PRO A 825 31.42 48.09 31.16
N ALA A 826 30.94 48.92 32.09
CA ALA A 826 29.54 48.93 32.52
C ALA A 826 28.52 49.10 31.37
N GLY A 827 28.82 49.97 30.40
CA GLY A 827 27.97 50.16 29.21
C GLY A 827 27.89 48.96 28.26
N LEU A 828 28.81 47.99 28.38
CA LEU A 828 28.79 46.73 27.63
C LEU A 828 28.28 45.54 28.47
N ASP A 829 28.34 45.60 29.80
CA ASP A 829 27.94 44.50 30.68
C ASP A 829 26.44 44.13 30.55
N GLU A 830 25.60 45.14 30.30
CA GLU A 830 24.16 44.99 30.05
C GLU A 830 23.84 44.51 28.62
N GLN A 831 24.75 44.72 27.66
CA GLN A 831 24.55 44.36 26.25
C GLN A 831 25.10 42.98 25.89
N LEU A 832 26.17 42.52 26.56
CA LEU A 832 26.85 41.27 26.25
C LEU A 832 26.20 40.06 26.95
N PRO A 833 26.07 38.90 26.26
CA PRO A 833 25.36 37.73 26.77
C PRO A 833 25.95 37.23 28.08
N ARG A 834 25.09 36.85 29.04
CA ARG A 834 25.52 36.29 30.33
C ARG A 834 25.71 34.78 30.24
N PHE A 835 26.68 34.26 30.98
CA PHE A 835 26.92 32.83 31.09
C PHE A 835 25.81 32.14 31.90
N THR A 836 25.34 31.02 31.36
CA THR A 836 24.40 30.05 31.94
C THR A 836 24.96 28.63 31.75
N GLU A 837 24.34 27.61 32.35
CA GLU A 837 24.67 26.21 32.03
C GLU A 837 24.47 25.86 30.54
N ASP A 838 23.58 26.57 29.84
CA ASP A 838 23.30 26.35 28.42
C ASP A 838 24.30 27.02 27.48
N THR A 839 25.11 27.98 27.95
CA THR A 839 26.04 28.73 27.07
C THR A 839 27.05 27.80 26.41
N PHE A 840 27.70 26.89 27.15
CA PHE A 840 28.71 26.00 26.55
C PHE A 840 28.14 25.10 25.43
N PRO A 841 27.08 24.28 25.65
CA PRO A 841 26.48 23.49 24.56
C PRO A 841 25.81 24.36 23.49
N GLY A 842 25.40 25.59 23.83
CA GLY A 842 24.76 26.53 22.91
C GLY A 842 25.66 27.11 21.83
N LEU A 843 26.98 27.19 22.05
CA LEU A 843 27.96 27.75 21.11
C LEU A 843 28.71 26.69 20.26
N LEU A 844 28.58 25.39 20.60
CA LEU A 844 29.35 24.32 19.94
C LEU A 844 28.77 23.91 18.58
N ALA A 845 29.58 23.94 17.53
CA ALA A 845 29.15 23.56 16.17
C ALA A 845 28.67 22.10 16.08
N ASN A 846 29.35 21.14 16.71
CA ASN A 846 28.93 19.73 16.69
C ASN A 846 27.55 19.50 17.33
N VAL A 847 27.11 20.40 18.23
CA VAL A 847 25.79 20.34 18.86
C VAL A 847 24.68 20.72 17.88
N VAL A 848 24.96 21.28 16.70
CA VAL A 848 23.97 21.42 15.61
C VAL A 848 23.41 20.03 15.23
N ALA A 849 24.26 19.07 14.87
CA ALA A 849 23.84 17.70 14.59
C ALA A 849 23.41 16.94 15.85
N GLY A 850 24.11 17.15 16.97
CA GLY A 850 23.81 16.50 18.25
C GLY A 850 22.44 16.85 18.83
N ARG A 851 22.00 18.12 18.71
CA ARG A 851 20.69 18.60 19.18
C ARG A 851 19.56 18.07 18.31
N VAL A 852 19.76 17.98 16.99
CA VAL A 852 18.84 17.28 16.07
C VAL A 852 18.65 15.83 16.50
N ALA A 853 19.74 15.07 16.63
CA ALA A 853 19.68 13.65 17.00
C ALA A 853 19.03 13.44 18.39
N ASN A 854 19.42 14.25 19.38
CA ASN A 854 18.89 14.17 20.74
C ASN A 854 17.39 14.50 20.84
N ARG A 855 16.90 15.51 20.11
CA ARG A 855 15.52 15.99 20.23
C ARG A 855 14.53 15.33 19.28
N LEU A 856 15.02 14.67 18.23
CA LEU A 856 14.23 13.83 17.33
C LEU A 856 14.40 12.32 17.60
N ASP A 857 15.09 11.95 18.68
CA ASP A 857 15.26 10.58 19.18
C ASP A 857 15.98 9.63 18.18
N LEU A 858 16.92 10.18 17.40
CA LEU A 858 17.68 9.48 16.36
C LEU A 858 18.99 8.94 16.95
N ARG A 859 19.24 7.62 16.80
CA ARG A 859 20.35 6.92 17.48
C ARG A 859 21.46 6.42 16.54
N GLY A 860 21.41 6.78 15.26
CA GLY A 860 22.51 6.58 14.33
C GLY A 860 23.66 7.57 14.56
N PRO A 861 24.68 7.57 13.67
CA PRO A 861 25.82 8.49 13.79
C PRO A 861 25.35 9.94 13.67
N ASN A 862 25.90 10.84 14.50
CA ASN A 862 25.68 12.28 14.39
C ASN A 862 26.99 13.07 14.49
N TYR A 863 27.23 13.98 13.54
CA TYR A 863 28.43 14.83 13.48
C TYR A 863 28.25 16.01 12.51
N THR A 864 29.22 16.92 12.50
CA THR A 864 29.26 18.06 11.56
C THR A 864 30.49 18.00 10.67
N VAL A 865 30.41 18.62 9.50
CA VAL A 865 31.50 18.72 8.52
C VAL A 865 31.70 20.17 8.10
N ASP A 866 32.95 20.53 7.84
CA ASP A 866 33.35 21.84 7.32
C ASP A 866 34.23 21.67 6.07
N ALA A 867 33.74 22.25 4.97
CA ALA A 867 34.44 22.46 3.70
C ALA A 867 34.07 23.85 3.15
N ALA A 868 33.90 24.84 4.04
CA ALA A 868 33.43 26.19 3.77
C ALA A 868 32.17 26.20 2.88
N CYS A 869 32.23 26.87 1.73
CA CYS A 869 31.13 26.97 0.77
C CYS A 869 30.63 25.62 0.19
N ALA A 870 31.37 24.52 0.40
CA ALA A 870 31.00 23.17 -0.02
C ALA A 870 30.56 22.24 1.14
N SER A 871 30.51 22.72 2.39
CA SER A 871 30.16 21.93 3.59
C SER A 871 28.90 21.07 3.43
N SER A 872 27.84 21.62 2.84
CA SER A 872 26.59 20.88 2.65
C SER A 872 26.63 19.81 1.55
N LEU A 873 27.51 19.91 0.53
CA LEU A 873 27.73 18.79 -0.39
C LEU A 873 28.71 17.75 0.18
N ALA A 874 29.64 18.16 1.05
CA ALA A 874 30.43 17.22 1.86
C ALA A 874 29.54 16.39 2.79
N ALA A 875 28.51 17.01 3.39
CA ALA A 875 27.51 16.31 4.18
C ALA A 875 26.71 15.29 3.34
N VAL A 876 26.39 15.61 2.07
CA VAL A 876 25.72 14.69 1.14
C VAL A 876 26.61 13.51 0.79
N ASP A 877 27.89 13.74 0.48
CA ASP A 877 28.88 12.71 0.16
C ASP A 877 29.00 11.66 1.29
N VAL A 878 29.14 12.09 2.54
CA VAL A 878 29.25 11.16 3.68
C VAL A 878 27.92 10.49 4.02
N ALA A 879 26.78 11.19 3.91
CA ALA A 879 25.46 10.57 4.09
C ALA A 879 25.18 9.47 3.04
N CYS A 880 25.56 9.69 1.77
CA CYS A 880 25.44 8.66 0.74
C CYS A 880 26.33 7.44 1.06
N LYS A 881 27.53 7.65 1.61
CA LYS A 881 28.44 6.56 2.02
C LYS A 881 27.88 5.74 3.18
N GLU A 882 27.34 6.38 4.22
CA GLU A 882 26.66 5.69 5.34
C GLU A 882 25.48 4.83 4.85
N LEU A 883 24.69 5.34 3.91
CA LEU A 883 23.58 4.59 3.32
C LEU A 883 24.08 3.41 2.47
N VAL A 884 25.03 3.62 1.55
CA VAL A 884 25.53 2.56 0.67
C VAL A 884 26.31 1.48 1.42
N LEU A 885 26.99 1.83 2.51
CA LEU A 885 27.67 0.86 3.39
C LEU A 885 26.72 0.07 4.29
N GLY A 886 25.44 0.46 4.37
CA GLY A 886 24.46 -0.23 5.22
C GLY A 886 24.65 0.02 6.72
N THR A 887 25.40 1.03 7.14
CA THR A 887 25.51 1.41 8.56
C THR A 887 24.23 2.11 9.04
N SER A 888 23.66 2.97 8.20
CA SER A 888 22.36 3.62 8.41
C SER A 888 21.33 3.22 7.34
N ASP A 889 20.04 3.35 7.64
CA ASP A 889 18.93 3.15 6.69
C ASP A 889 18.30 4.47 6.25
N VAL A 890 18.40 5.50 7.10
CA VAL A 890 17.94 6.86 6.85
C VAL A 890 19.04 7.82 7.27
N MET A 891 19.32 8.84 6.47
CA MET A 891 20.24 9.92 6.83
C MET A 891 19.55 11.28 6.68
N LEU A 892 19.56 12.07 7.75
CA LEU A 892 19.29 13.51 7.66
C LEU A 892 20.59 14.20 7.26
N CYS A 893 20.58 14.87 6.12
CA CYS A 893 21.71 15.62 5.60
C CYS A 893 21.35 17.10 5.55
N GLY A 894 22.05 17.92 6.32
CA GLY A 894 21.77 19.33 6.48
C GLY A 894 22.94 20.25 6.14
N GLY A 895 22.63 21.53 6.03
CA GLY A 895 23.58 22.62 5.84
C GLY A 895 22.99 23.88 6.42
N ALA A 896 23.73 24.57 7.29
CA ALA A 896 23.23 25.73 8.01
C ALA A 896 24.31 26.78 8.14
N ASP A 897 23.96 28.03 7.85
CA ASP A 897 24.85 29.18 8.01
C ASP A 897 24.00 30.43 8.24
N LEU A 898 24.10 31.01 9.43
CA LEU A 898 23.37 32.23 9.81
C LEU A 898 24.31 33.39 10.10
N HIS A 899 25.62 33.25 9.84
CA HIS A 899 26.55 34.33 10.11
C HIS A 899 26.48 35.31 8.93
N ASN A 900 25.99 36.52 9.21
CA ASN A 900 25.90 37.63 8.26
C ASN A 900 26.14 38.97 8.99
N GLY A 901 26.88 38.90 10.10
CA GLY A 901 27.30 40.03 10.92
C GLY A 901 28.54 40.74 10.38
N ILE A 902 28.85 41.92 10.91
CA ILE A 902 29.92 42.80 10.40
C ILE A 902 31.31 42.13 10.31
N ASN A 903 31.61 41.17 11.19
CA ASN A 903 32.89 40.44 11.14
C ASN A 903 33.09 39.73 9.79
N ASP A 904 32.06 39.09 9.25
CA ASP A 904 32.11 38.40 7.96
C ASP A 904 32.34 39.42 6.84
N TYR A 905 31.60 40.53 6.83
CA TYR A 905 31.75 41.57 5.81
C TYR A 905 33.15 42.18 5.82
N ALA A 906 33.74 42.43 6.99
CA ALA A 906 35.12 42.90 7.12
C ALA A 906 36.13 41.86 6.59
N LEU A 907 35.96 40.58 6.93
CA LEU A 907 36.81 39.49 6.45
C LEU A 907 36.73 39.31 4.93
N PHE A 908 35.52 39.23 4.35
CA PHE A 908 35.32 39.12 2.90
C PHE A 908 35.74 40.39 2.15
N THR A 909 35.67 41.58 2.78
CA THR A 909 36.24 42.82 2.24
C THR A 909 37.77 42.74 2.19
N SER A 910 38.44 42.23 3.23
CA SER A 910 39.91 42.13 3.27
C SER A 910 40.51 41.27 2.14
N VAL A 911 39.76 40.26 1.67
CA VAL A 911 40.12 39.41 0.52
C VAL A 911 39.51 39.88 -0.81
N HIS A 912 38.89 41.07 -0.84
CA HIS A 912 38.31 41.70 -2.03
C HIS A 912 37.26 40.83 -2.75
N ALA A 913 36.46 40.08 -1.98
CA ALA A 913 35.51 39.10 -2.51
C ALA A 913 34.05 39.61 -2.59
N LEU A 914 33.68 40.67 -1.86
CA LEU A 914 32.32 41.21 -1.88
C LEU A 914 32.00 42.00 -3.15
N SER A 915 30.76 41.87 -3.63
CA SER A 915 30.18 42.73 -4.67
C SER A 915 29.82 44.09 -4.07
N PRO A 916 30.40 45.22 -4.55
CA PRO A 916 30.00 46.55 -4.11
C PRO A 916 28.56 46.89 -4.53
N THR A 917 28.08 46.31 -5.63
CA THR A 917 26.66 46.43 -6.03
C THR A 917 25.73 45.45 -5.34
N GLY A 918 26.27 44.62 -4.42
CA GLY A 918 25.48 43.71 -3.60
C GLY A 918 24.76 42.64 -4.40
N ARG A 919 25.33 42.15 -5.52
CA ARG A 919 24.68 41.15 -6.39
C ARG A 919 25.66 40.10 -6.91
N SER A 920 25.35 38.83 -6.67
CA SER A 920 26.09 37.68 -7.23
C SER A 920 25.70 37.45 -8.70
N ARG A 921 26.33 38.20 -9.62
CA ARG A 921 26.02 38.22 -11.07
C ARG A 921 26.63 37.01 -11.81
N ALA A 922 26.22 35.81 -11.42
CA ALA A 922 26.78 34.56 -11.91
C ALA A 922 26.91 34.52 -13.45
N PHE A 923 28.15 34.38 -13.91
CA PHE A 923 28.57 34.30 -15.32
C PHE A 923 28.38 35.57 -16.17
N ASP A 924 27.96 36.71 -15.61
CA ASP A 924 27.87 37.96 -16.38
C ASP A 924 29.24 38.60 -16.61
N SER A 925 29.38 39.33 -17.72
CA SER A 925 30.54 40.17 -18.04
C SER A 925 30.82 41.29 -17.03
N ALA A 926 29.80 41.72 -16.26
CA ALA A 926 29.86 42.73 -15.21
C ALA A 926 29.84 42.13 -13.79
N ALA A 927 30.20 40.85 -13.65
CA ALA A 927 30.45 40.20 -12.36
C ALA A 927 31.49 40.98 -11.54
N ASP A 928 31.14 41.39 -10.31
CA ASP A 928 31.93 42.30 -9.46
C ASP A 928 32.21 41.76 -8.04
N GLY A 929 31.74 40.55 -7.72
CA GLY A 929 31.96 39.90 -6.42
C GLY A 929 30.75 39.09 -5.93
N ILE A 930 30.77 38.75 -4.65
CA ILE A 930 29.77 37.92 -3.97
C ILE A 930 28.83 38.82 -3.15
N ALA A 931 27.52 38.57 -3.21
CA ALA A 931 26.57 39.00 -2.18
C ALA A 931 26.42 37.88 -1.14
N LEU A 932 26.62 38.17 0.16
CA LEU A 932 26.47 37.17 1.23
C LEU A 932 24.98 36.86 1.50
N GLY A 933 24.71 35.71 2.10
CA GLY A 933 23.37 35.33 2.52
C GLY A 933 23.35 34.35 3.69
N GLU A 934 22.23 34.31 4.40
CA GLU A 934 21.92 33.32 5.43
C GLU A 934 21.13 32.15 4.83
N GLY A 935 21.20 30.96 5.42
CA GLY A 935 20.35 29.85 4.99
C GLY A 935 20.46 28.61 5.86
N VAL A 936 19.38 27.85 5.91
CA VAL A 936 19.39 26.51 6.50
C VAL A 936 18.54 25.55 5.67
N ALA A 937 19.06 24.36 5.44
CA ALA A 937 18.40 23.31 4.68
C ALA A 937 18.66 21.94 5.33
N CYS A 938 17.69 21.04 5.19
CA CYS A 938 17.82 19.62 5.54
C CYS A 938 17.09 18.78 4.50
N ILE A 939 17.71 17.67 4.10
CA ILE A 939 17.11 16.65 3.23
C ILE A 939 17.19 15.29 3.91
N VAL A 940 16.18 14.46 3.68
CA VAL A 940 16.12 13.07 4.14
C VAL A 940 16.53 12.16 2.98
N LEU A 941 17.54 11.34 3.21
CA LEU A 941 18.14 10.43 2.23
C LEU A 941 17.93 8.97 2.64
N LYS A 942 17.65 8.12 1.65
CA LYS A 942 17.56 6.66 1.78
C LYS A 942 18.16 5.98 0.54
N ARG A 943 18.53 4.70 0.61
CA ARG A 943 18.78 3.92 -0.61
C ARG A 943 17.48 3.83 -1.42
N LEU A 944 17.55 3.94 -2.74
CA LEU A 944 16.39 3.97 -3.63
C LEU A 944 15.50 2.74 -3.45
N ALA A 945 16.10 1.55 -3.35
CA ALA A 945 15.37 0.31 -3.08
C ALA A 945 14.60 0.33 -1.74
N ASP A 946 15.10 1.00 -0.70
CA ASP A 946 14.37 1.16 0.56
C ASP A 946 13.26 2.21 0.44
N ALA A 947 13.48 3.26 -0.35
CA ALA A 947 12.47 4.27 -0.64
C ALA A 947 11.28 3.67 -1.42
N GLU A 948 11.57 2.84 -2.42
CA GLU A 948 10.59 2.10 -3.21
C GLU A 948 9.88 0.99 -2.40
N ARG A 949 10.62 0.29 -1.51
CA ARG A 949 10.06 -0.68 -0.57
C ARG A 949 9.04 -0.02 0.37
N ASP A 950 9.41 1.11 0.96
CA ASP A 950 8.63 1.74 2.02
C ASP A 950 7.52 2.67 1.50
N GLY A 951 7.47 2.93 0.19
CA GLY A 951 6.47 3.79 -0.45
C GLY A 951 6.72 5.27 -0.22
N ASP A 952 7.98 5.69 -0.30
CA ASP A 952 8.41 7.09 -0.17
C ASP A 952 8.20 7.89 -1.46
N ARG A 953 7.94 9.18 -1.32
CA ARG A 953 8.05 10.13 -2.43
C ARG A 953 9.52 10.30 -2.75
N VAL A 954 9.90 10.27 -4.04
CA VAL A 954 11.27 10.53 -4.50
C VAL A 954 11.29 11.83 -5.30
N TYR A 955 11.97 12.86 -4.80
CA TYR A 955 12.16 14.11 -5.54
C TYR A 955 13.25 13.99 -6.61
N GLY A 956 14.25 13.15 -6.37
CA GLY A 956 15.33 12.84 -7.29
C GLY A 956 16.25 11.79 -6.70
N VAL A 957 17.09 11.20 -7.54
CA VAL A 957 18.05 10.16 -7.17
C VAL A 957 19.46 10.69 -7.36
N ILE A 958 20.25 10.69 -6.29
CA ILE A 958 21.68 10.93 -6.33
C ILE A 958 22.33 9.69 -6.95
N LYS A 959 22.83 9.84 -8.19
CA LYS A 959 23.50 8.78 -8.94
C LYS A 959 24.99 8.72 -8.61
N GLY A 960 25.63 9.87 -8.37
CA GLY A 960 27.06 9.94 -8.07
C GLY A 960 27.44 11.24 -7.36
N VAL A 961 28.46 11.17 -6.51
CA VAL A 961 29.10 12.32 -5.86
C VAL A 961 30.61 12.25 -6.11
N GLY A 962 31.20 13.35 -6.55
CA GLY A 962 32.62 13.47 -6.84
C GLY A 962 33.25 14.56 -5.99
N ALA A 963 34.22 14.16 -5.17
CA ALA A 963 35.01 15.07 -4.33
C ALA A 963 36.44 15.23 -4.88
N SER A 964 37.05 16.41 -4.76
CA SER A 964 38.46 16.66 -5.08
C SER A 964 39.05 17.81 -4.24
N SER A 965 40.35 18.05 -4.39
CA SER A 965 41.02 19.25 -3.87
C SER A 965 41.95 19.83 -4.93
N ASP A 966 42.10 21.16 -4.92
CA ASP A 966 42.99 21.91 -5.82
C ASP A 966 44.48 21.62 -5.54
N GLY A 967 44.81 21.25 -4.30
CA GLY A 967 46.18 20.99 -3.85
C GLY A 967 47.04 22.26 -3.83
N ARG A 968 48.26 22.18 -4.36
CA ARG A 968 49.17 23.33 -4.42
C ARG A 968 48.84 24.25 -5.60
N SER A 969 48.17 25.36 -5.30
CA SER A 969 47.80 26.43 -6.24
C SER A 969 48.73 27.67 -6.13
N LEU A 970 48.47 28.72 -6.92
CA LEU A 970 49.17 30.02 -6.87
C LEU A 970 48.93 30.79 -5.55
N GLY A 971 47.83 30.48 -4.86
CA GLY A 971 47.49 30.95 -3.52
C GLY A 971 46.36 30.09 -2.95
N LEU A 972 46.16 30.13 -1.63
CA LEU A 972 45.15 29.32 -0.93
C LEU A 972 43.71 29.57 -1.42
N THR A 973 43.46 30.76 -1.96
CA THR A 973 42.14 31.25 -2.37
C THR A 973 41.94 31.24 -3.89
N ALA A 974 42.95 30.86 -4.67
CA ALA A 974 42.90 30.89 -6.13
C ALA A 974 42.39 29.54 -6.68
N PRO A 975 41.18 29.50 -7.29
CA PRO A 975 40.55 28.25 -7.72
C PRO A 975 41.35 27.60 -8.85
N ARG A 976 41.47 26.27 -8.81
CA ARG A 976 42.25 25.51 -9.81
C ARG A 976 41.35 24.72 -10.78
N PRO A 977 41.48 24.91 -12.11
CA PRO A 977 40.69 24.21 -13.11
C PRO A 977 40.68 22.68 -12.97
N GLU A 978 41.86 22.09 -12.71
CA GLU A 978 41.99 20.63 -12.62
C GLU A 978 41.35 20.03 -11.37
N GLY A 979 41.19 20.81 -10.30
CA GLY A 979 40.45 20.39 -9.11
C GLY A 979 38.96 20.26 -9.43
N GLN A 980 38.36 21.32 -9.98
CA GLN A 980 36.95 21.32 -10.40
C GLN A 980 36.67 20.21 -11.42
N ARG A 981 37.52 20.08 -12.46
CA ARG A 981 37.48 18.99 -13.45
C ARG A 981 37.49 17.61 -12.77
N ALA A 982 38.40 17.37 -11.83
CA ALA A 982 38.48 16.09 -11.14
C ALA A 982 37.23 15.77 -10.32
N ALA A 983 36.55 16.76 -9.73
CA ALA A 983 35.27 16.53 -9.04
C ALA A 983 34.16 16.12 -10.02
N LEU A 984 34.01 16.85 -11.12
CA LEU A 984 33.06 16.56 -12.21
C LEU A 984 33.28 15.15 -12.78
N GLU A 985 34.50 14.83 -13.22
CA GLU A 985 34.85 13.54 -13.84
C GLU A 985 34.68 12.36 -12.87
N ARG A 986 34.86 12.57 -11.55
CA ARG A 986 34.56 11.56 -10.52
C ARG A 986 33.06 11.34 -10.35
N ALA A 987 32.28 12.42 -10.31
CA ALA A 987 30.84 12.38 -10.12
C ALA A 987 30.13 11.70 -11.29
N TYR A 988 30.42 12.10 -12.54
CA TYR A 988 29.84 11.51 -13.74
C TYR A 988 30.22 10.03 -13.93
N ARG A 989 31.51 9.69 -13.69
CA ARG A 989 31.95 8.29 -13.73
C ARG A 989 31.28 7.42 -12.66
N GLY A 990 31.07 7.95 -11.45
CA GLY A 990 30.35 7.26 -10.39
C GLY A 990 28.84 7.14 -10.66
N ALA A 991 28.26 8.12 -11.36
CA ALA A 991 26.85 8.11 -11.74
C ALA A 991 26.51 7.19 -12.92
N GLY A 992 27.50 6.87 -13.77
CA GLY A 992 27.26 6.17 -15.04
C GLY A 992 26.51 7.02 -16.08
N VAL A 993 26.55 8.35 -15.95
CA VAL A 993 25.82 9.33 -16.79
C VAL A 993 26.81 10.15 -17.59
N SER A 994 26.56 10.36 -18.90
CA SER A 994 27.40 11.23 -19.72
C SER A 994 27.10 12.72 -19.42
N PRO A 995 28.12 13.60 -19.31
CA PRO A 995 27.89 15.05 -19.24
C PRO A 995 27.00 15.58 -20.37
N ALA A 996 27.06 14.97 -21.56
CA ALA A 996 26.23 15.34 -22.71
C ALA A 996 24.72 15.09 -22.52
N GLU A 997 24.32 14.31 -21.52
CA GLU A 997 22.92 14.02 -21.19
C GLU A 997 22.34 14.97 -20.12
N VAL A 998 23.18 15.80 -19.51
CA VAL A 998 22.80 16.71 -18.42
C VAL A 998 22.03 17.91 -18.97
N GLY A 999 20.76 18.01 -18.61
CA GLY A 999 19.87 19.07 -19.10
C GLY A 999 19.81 20.31 -18.21
N LEU A 1000 20.32 20.25 -16.99
CA LEU A 1000 20.40 21.35 -16.02
C LEU A 1000 21.70 21.26 -15.23
N LEU A 1001 22.39 22.38 -15.05
CA LEU A 1001 23.60 22.47 -14.27
C LEU A 1001 23.50 23.66 -13.31
N GLU A 1002 23.38 23.34 -12.03
CA GLU A 1002 23.38 24.30 -10.94
C GLU A 1002 24.82 24.47 -10.45
N ALA A 1003 25.45 25.54 -10.89
CA ALA A 1003 26.86 25.81 -10.70
C ALA A 1003 27.17 26.41 -9.33
N HIS A 1004 28.46 26.47 -8.99
CA HIS A 1004 28.91 27.21 -7.83
C HIS A 1004 28.67 28.71 -8.04
N GLY A 1005 29.00 29.26 -9.22
CA GLY A 1005 28.52 30.52 -9.81
C GLY A 1005 28.35 31.65 -8.79
N THR A 1006 29.46 32.23 -8.35
CA THR A 1006 29.49 33.18 -7.23
C THR A 1006 29.37 34.64 -7.63
N GLY A 1007 29.52 34.97 -8.92
CA GLY A 1007 29.59 36.36 -9.37
C GLY A 1007 31.01 36.95 -9.28
N THR A 1008 32.04 36.10 -9.12
CA THR A 1008 33.44 36.55 -9.08
C THR A 1008 34.10 36.46 -10.45
N VAL A 1009 34.82 37.52 -10.86
CA VAL A 1009 35.44 37.65 -12.20
C VAL A 1009 36.30 36.44 -12.59
N VAL A 1010 37.07 35.91 -11.63
CA VAL A 1010 37.99 34.78 -11.86
C VAL A 1010 37.27 33.44 -11.66
N GLY A 1011 36.44 33.31 -10.62
CA GLY A 1011 35.73 32.06 -10.31
C GLY A 1011 34.78 31.66 -11.42
N ASP A 1012 33.89 32.56 -11.84
CA ASP A 1012 32.87 32.28 -12.87
C ASP A 1012 33.49 32.02 -14.25
N ARG A 1013 34.63 32.65 -14.57
CA ARG A 1013 35.37 32.38 -15.81
C ARG A 1013 36.03 31.00 -15.78
N THR A 1014 36.66 30.64 -14.66
CA THR A 1014 37.30 29.34 -14.45
C THR A 1014 36.27 28.21 -14.50
N GLU A 1015 35.17 28.33 -13.76
CA GLU A 1015 34.11 27.33 -13.71
C GLU A 1015 33.47 27.14 -15.09
N LEU A 1016 33.08 28.21 -15.78
CA LEU A 1016 32.49 28.09 -17.12
C LEU A 1016 33.45 27.47 -18.15
N GLY A 1017 34.75 27.78 -18.06
CA GLY A 1017 35.78 27.16 -18.89
C GLY A 1017 35.87 25.65 -18.66
N VAL A 1018 36.07 25.23 -17.40
CA VAL A 1018 36.15 23.81 -17.02
C VAL A 1018 34.89 23.03 -17.43
N LEU A 1019 33.71 23.60 -17.17
CA LEU A 1019 32.44 22.99 -17.53
C LEU A 1019 32.32 22.80 -19.05
N THR A 1020 32.70 23.82 -19.83
CA THR A 1020 32.66 23.76 -21.30
C THR A 1020 33.58 22.65 -21.81
N GLU A 1021 34.83 22.61 -21.34
CA GLU A 1021 35.79 21.58 -21.74
C GLU A 1021 35.36 20.16 -21.36
N VAL A 1022 34.69 19.95 -20.22
CA VAL A 1022 34.18 18.63 -19.79
C VAL A 1022 32.98 18.20 -20.63
N PHE A 1023 32.07 19.12 -20.96
CA PHE A 1023 30.86 18.82 -21.74
C PHE A 1023 31.19 18.63 -23.23
N ASP A 1024 32.07 19.45 -23.81
CA ASP A 1024 32.52 19.32 -25.20
C ASP A 1024 33.27 17.98 -25.41
N ALA A 1025 34.14 17.60 -24.45
CA ALA A 1025 34.83 16.31 -24.48
C ALA A 1025 33.88 15.10 -24.38
N ALA A 1026 32.68 15.28 -23.82
CA ALA A 1026 31.62 14.28 -23.79
C ALA A 1026 30.72 14.29 -25.04
N GLY A 1027 30.92 15.22 -25.98
CA GLY A 1027 30.11 15.36 -27.18
C GLY A 1027 28.76 16.07 -26.96
N ALA A 1028 28.67 16.97 -25.98
CA ALA A 1028 27.47 17.75 -25.73
C ALA A 1028 27.08 18.63 -26.94
N GLY A 1029 25.79 18.65 -27.28
CA GLY A 1029 25.26 19.52 -28.33
C GLY A 1029 25.15 20.98 -27.88
N ALA A 1030 25.30 21.91 -28.83
CA ALA A 1030 25.21 23.35 -28.55
C ALA A 1030 23.88 23.70 -27.86
N GLY A 1031 23.96 24.34 -26.69
CA GLY A 1031 22.82 24.71 -25.85
C GLY A 1031 21.97 23.56 -25.28
N GLY A 1032 22.50 22.32 -25.21
CA GLY A 1032 21.77 21.19 -24.62
C GLY A 1032 21.47 21.33 -23.12
N CYS A 1033 22.37 22.00 -22.39
CA CYS A 1033 22.33 22.15 -20.93
C CYS A 1033 21.96 23.57 -20.50
N VAL A 1034 21.04 23.72 -19.54
CA VAL A 1034 20.78 25.02 -18.90
C VAL A 1034 21.78 25.22 -17.77
N LEU A 1035 22.56 26.29 -17.81
CA LEU A 1035 23.48 26.68 -16.73
C LEU A 1035 22.85 27.76 -15.84
N GLY A 1036 23.04 27.66 -14.53
CA GLY A 1036 22.51 28.64 -13.59
C GLY A 1036 23.14 28.60 -12.19
N SER A 1037 22.74 29.55 -11.34
CA SER A 1037 23.11 29.61 -9.92
C SER A 1037 22.02 30.31 -9.10
N VAL A 1038 21.54 29.65 -8.05
CA VAL A 1038 20.58 30.19 -7.06
C VAL A 1038 21.14 31.37 -6.28
N LYS A 1039 22.47 31.55 -6.24
CA LYS A 1039 23.12 32.70 -5.58
C LYS A 1039 22.74 34.03 -6.23
N SER A 1040 22.34 34.02 -7.50
CA SER A 1040 21.76 35.17 -8.19
C SER A 1040 20.39 35.60 -7.62
N GLN A 1041 19.74 34.77 -6.80
CA GLN A 1041 18.43 35.05 -6.20
C GLN A 1041 18.52 35.27 -4.69
N ILE A 1042 19.28 34.44 -3.96
CA ILE A 1042 19.31 34.44 -2.49
C ILE A 1042 20.65 34.89 -1.88
N GLY A 1043 21.61 35.34 -2.69
CA GLY A 1043 23.00 35.53 -2.26
C GLY A 1043 23.71 34.20 -1.99
N HIS A 1044 24.94 34.27 -1.48
CA HIS A 1044 25.72 33.10 -1.13
C HIS A 1044 25.44 32.67 0.32
N THR A 1045 24.61 31.65 0.49
CA THR A 1045 24.23 31.05 1.78
C THR A 1045 25.32 30.16 2.41
N LYS A 1046 26.59 30.57 2.25
CA LYS A 1046 27.83 29.92 2.73
C LYS A 1046 27.74 28.40 2.92
N CYS A 1047 27.73 27.86 4.14
CA CYS A 1047 27.70 26.40 4.35
C CYS A 1047 26.45 25.70 3.78
N ALA A 1048 25.30 26.37 3.70
CA ALA A 1048 24.05 25.84 3.15
C ALA A 1048 23.93 25.93 1.61
N ALA A 1049 24.88 26.60 0.93
CA ALA A 1049 24.76 26.92 -0.50
C ALA A 1049 24.69 25.70 -1.43
N GLY A 1050 25.35 24.59 -1.08
CA GLY A 1050 25.28 23.33 -1.82
C GLY A 1050 23.87 22.72 -1.80
N LEU A 1051 23.25 22.67 -0.62
CA LEU A 1051 21.87 22.17 -0.48
C LEU A 1051 20.82 23.12 -1.07
N ALA A 1052 21.04 24.44 -1.07
CA ALA A 1052 20.17 25.37 -1.79
C ALA A 1052 20.08 25.02 -3.29
N GLY A 1053 21.24 24.76 -3.91
CA GLY A 1053 21.32 24.31 -5.31
C GLY A 1053 20.76 22.91 -5.54
N LEU A 1054 21.01 21.98 -4.60
CA LEU A 1054 20.50 20.60 -4.67
C LEU A 1054 18.96 20.57 -4.57
N ILE A 1055 18.36 21.29 -3.63
CA ILE A 1055 16.90 21.37 -3.47
C ILE A 1055 16.26 21.99 -4.72
N LYS A 1056 16.81 23.09 -5.23
CA LYS A 1056 16.38 23.69 -6.52
C LYS A 1056 16.43 22.69 -7.67
N SER A 1057 17.49 21.88 -7.74
CA SER A 1057 17.69 20.89 -8.80
C SER A 1057 16.77 19.67 -8.65
N ALA A 1058 16.55 19.17 -7.43
CA ALA A 1058 15.62 18.09 -7.15
C ALA A 1058 14.17 18.51 -7.47
N LEU A 1059 13.76 19.72 -7.10
CA LEU A 1059 12.44 20.27 -7.47
C LEU A 1059 12.30 20.46 -8.99
N ALA A 1060 13.33 20.94 -9.68
CA ALA A 1060 13.37 21.05 -11.13
C ALA A 1060 13.19 19.71 -11.84
N LEU A 1061 13.85 18.64 -11.35
CA LEU A 1061 13.71 17.27 -11.84
C LEU A 1061 12.29 16.73 -11.60
N TYR A 1062 11.81 16.83 -10.36
CA TYR A 1062 10.49 16.35 -9.92
C TYR A 1062 9.33 16.99 -10.68
N THR A 1063 9.36 18.33 -10.82
CA THR A 1063 8.29 19.11 -11.47
C THR A 1063 8.44 19.21 -12.98
N GLY A 1064 9.62 18.91 -13.53
CA GLY A 1064 9.90 19.04 -14.96
C GLY A 1064 10.02 20.50 -15.43
N VAL A 1065 10.73 21.33 -14.68
CA VAL A 1065 10.93 22.76 -14.96
C VAL A 1065 12.42 23.11 -14.93
N ARG A 1066 12.89 23.94 -15.85
CA ARG A 1066 14.23 24.54 -15.91
C ARG A 1066 14.17 25.96 -15.30
N PRO A 1067 14.70 26.19 -14.08
CA PRO A 1067 14.58 27.47 -13.39
C PRO A 1067 15.42 28.60 -14.01
N PRO A 1068 15.08 29.88 -13.75
CA PRO A 1068 15.87 31.03 -14.18
C PRO A 1068 17.15 31.25 -13.37
N THR A 1069 18.04 32.08 -13.92
CA THR A 1069 19.17 32.73 -13.24
C THR A 1069 19.12 34.23 -13.49
N LEU A 1070 19.35 35.04 -12.45
CA LEU A 1070 19.16 36.48 -12.49
C LEU A 1070 20.45 37.24 -12.84
N HIS A 1071 20.27 38.54 -13.06
CA HIS A 1071 21.32 39.54 -13.34
C HIS A 1071 22.20 39.32 -14.58
N LEU A 1072 22.00 38.22 -15.32
CA LEU A 1072 22.69 37.93 -16.57
C LEU A 1072 22.09 38.74 -17.74
N GLN A 1073 22.80 39.79 -18.14
CA GLN A 1073 22.53 40.60 -19.33
C GLN A 1073 23.45 40.22 -20.49
N ARG A 1074 24.70 39.86 -20.21
CA ARG A 1074 25.71 39.47 -21.20
C ARG A 1074 26.68 38.46 -20.56
N PRO A 1075 26.71 37.19 -21.01
CA PRO A 1075 27.68 36.21 -20.53
C PRO A 1075 29.13 36.70 -20.67
N ASN A 1076 29.99 36.26 -19.75
CA ASN A 1076 31.41 36.57 -19.78
C ASN A 1076 32.13 35.88 -20.97
N SER A 1077 33.39 36.28 -21.22
CA SER A 1077 34.15 35.88 -22.41
C SER A 1077 34.52 34.39 -22.50
N ALA A 1078 34.25 33.56 -21.49
CA ALA A 1078 34.40 32.11 -21.59
C ALA A 1078 33.18 31.44 -22.25
N TRP A 1079 32.05 32.15 -22.38
CA TRP A 1079 30.87 31.65 -23.10
C TRP A 1079 30.99 31.83 -24.62
N GLN A 1080 30.59 30.83 -25.39
CA GLN A 1080 30.59 30.86 -26.85
C GLN A 1080 29.17 30.81 -27.42
N ALA A 1081 28.70 31.95 -27.95
CA ALA A 1081 27.34 32.10 -28.46
C ALA A 1081 27.04 31.13 -29.61
N GLY A 1082 26.03 30.27 -29.44
CA GLY A 1082 25.56 29.34 -30.47
C GLY A 1082 26.49 28.16 -30.78
N ALA A 1083 27.64 28.05 -30.11
CA ALA A 1083 28.61 26.98 -30.30
C ALA A 1083 28.83 26.12 -29.05
N GLY A 1084 28.79 26.73 -27.86
CA GLY A 1084 29.02 26.02 -26.59
C GLY A 1084 27.80 25.24 -26.07
N PRO A 1085 27.99 24.32 -25.11
CA PRO A 1085 26.96 23.38 -24.64
C PRO A 1085 25.92 24.02 -23.70
N PHE A 1086 26.20 25.23 -23.18
CA PHE A 1086 25.37 25.91 -22.18
C PHE A 1086 24.52 27.05 -22.74
N VAL A 1087 23.25 27.07 -22.32
CA VAL A 1087 22.32 28.20 -22.44
C VAL A 1087 21.90 28.70 -21.06
N PHE A 1088 21.47 29.95 -20.98
CA PHE A 1088 20.98 30.57 -19.76
C PHE A 1088 19.52 30.98 -19.92
N HIS A 1089 18.70 30.69 -18.92
CA HIS A 1089 17.29 31.06 -18.89
C HIS A 1089 17.08 32.23 -17.90
N ARG A 1090 16.29 33.23 -18.31
CA ARG A 1090 15.91 34.39 -17.48
C ARG A 1090 14.48 34.30 -16.93
N GLU A 1091 13.74 33.29 -17.36
CA GLU A 1091 12.40 32.92 -16.90
C GLU A 1091 12.34 31.40 -16.71
N ALA A 1092 11.40 30.91 -15.90
CA ALA A 1092 11.19 29.48 -15.74
C ALA A 1092 10.56 28.87 -17.00
N LEU A 1093 11.19 27.84 -17.57
CA LEU A 1093 10.70 27.16 -18.77
C LEU A 1093 10.44 25.67 -18.49
N PRO A 1094 9.43 25.03 -19.13
CA PRO A 1094 9.24 23.58 -19.03
C PRO A 1094 10.50 22.80 -19.44
N TRP A 1095 10.68 21.61 -18.88
CA TRP A 1095 11.71 20.65 -19.28
C TRP A 1095 11.06 19.49 -20.05
N PRO A 1096 10.88 19.62 -21.39
CA PRO A 1096 10.07 18.69 -22.20
C PRO A 1096 10.72 17.31 -22.45
N ALA A 1097 11.74 16.94 -21.68
CA ALA A 1097 12.27 15.58 -21.65
C ALA A 1097 11.40 14.69 -20.75
N ALA A 1098 11.28 13.40 -21.09
CA ALA A 1098 10.72 12.40 -20.17
C ALA A 1098 11.61 12.28 -18.91
N PRO A 1099 11.06 11.95 -17.72
CA PRO A 1099 11.81 11.93 -16.46
C PRO A 1099 13.12 11.13 -16.52
N GLU A 1100 13.11 9.98 -17.19
CA GLU A 1100 14.24 9.06 -17.38
C GLU A 1100 15.44 9.73 -18.07
N ARG A 1101 15.21 10.85 -18.77
CA ARG A 1101 16.19 11.62 -19.53
C ARG A 1101 16.46 13.00 -18.91
N ARG A 1102 16.06 13.22 -17.66
CA ARG A 1102 16.35 14.44 -16.89
C ARG A 1102 17.48 14.16 -15.91
N TYR A 1103 18.67 14.63 -16.26
CA TYR A 1103 19.83 14.65 -15.35
C TYR A 1103 20.19 16.09 -15.01
N ALA A 1104 20.51 16.34 -13.73
CA ALA A 1104 20.99 17.61 -13.24
C ALA A 1104 22.35 17.44 -12.52
N GLY A 1105 23.27 18.37 -12.74
CA GLY A 1105 24.52 18.48 -11.97
C GLY A 1105 24.45 19.62 -10.95
N VAL A 1106 25.10 19.46 -9.79
CA VAL A 1106 25.18 20.48 -8.74
C VAL A 1106 26.63 20.63 -8.27
N SER A 1107 27.21 21.84 -8.39
CA SER A 1107 28.59 22.14 -7.99
C SER A 1107 28.66 23.00 -6.72
N ALA A 1108 29.58 22.67 -5.81
CA ALA A 1108 30.02 23.58 -4.76
C ALA A 1108 31.53 23.50 -4.57
N PHE A 1109 32.20 24.66 -4.67
CA PHE A 1109 33.64 24.79 -4.54
C PHE A 1109 33.94 25.60 -3.28
N GLY A 1110 34.55 24.95 -2.30
CA GLY A 1110 34.87 25.53 -1.00
C GLY A 1110 36.08 26.44 -1.07
N PHE A 1111 36.01 27.58 -0.39
CA PHE A 1111 37.17 28.41 -0.09
C PHE A 1111 38.26 27.56 0.58
N GLY A 1112 39.51 27.70 0.13
CA GLY A 1112 40.61 26.77 0.50
C GLY A 1112 40.79 25.58 -0.46
N GLY A 1113 39.96 25.45 -1.51
CA GLY A 1113 40.19 24.53 -2.63
C GLY A 1113 39.67 23.10 -2.41
N THR A 1114 38.51 22.95 -1.76
CA THR A 1114 37.82 21.65 -1.59
C THR A 1114 36.57 21.63 -2.47
N ASN A 1115 36.48 20.72 -3.43
CA ASN A 1115 35.44 20.74 -4.46
C ASN A 1115 34.53 19.53 -4.37
N PHE A 1116 33.22 19.75 -4.54
CA PHE A 1116 32.22 18.70 -4.66
C PHE A 1116 31.31 18.93 -5.87
N HIS A 1117 30.97 17.83 -6.56
CA HIS A 1117 29.95 17.80 -7.59
C HIS A 1117 28.99 16.62 -7.37
N VAL A 1118 27.69 16.85 -7.50
CA VAL A 1118 26.63 15.84 -7.34
C VAL A 1118 25.87 15.68 -8.65
N VAL A 1119 25.66 14.44 -9.09
CA VAL A 1119 24.82 14.10 -10.26
C VAL A 1119 23.50 13.53 -9.76
N LEU A 1120 22.41 14.20 -10.14
CA LEU A 1120 21.03 13.83 -9.86
C LEU A 1120 20.35 13.33 -11.14
N ALA A 1121 19.50 12.32 -11.00
CA ALA A 1121 18.49 11.95 -11.99
C ALA A 1121 17.09 12.22 -11.44
N ALA A 1122 16.12 12.56 -12.29
CA ALA A 1122 14.73 12.36 -11.90
C ALA A 1122 14.46 10.86 -11.74
N GLN A 1123 13.51 10.49 -10.88
CA GLN A 1123 13.08 9.09 -10.79
C GLN A 1123 12.44 8.67 -12.13
N GLY A 1124 13.11 7.77 -12.84
CA GLY A 1124 12.61 7.22 -14.09
C GLY A 1124 11.50 6.19 -13.82
N GLY A 1125 10.39 6.29 -14.54
CA GLY A 1125 9.28 5.37 -14.42
C GLY A 1125 7.96 5.94 -14.91
N ASP A 1126 7.10 5.04 -15.39
CA ASP A 1126 5.74 5.25 -15.90
C ASP A 1126 4.71 5.70 -14.80
N GLY A 1127 5.14 6.57 -13.88
CA GLY A 1127 4.32 7.16 -12.83
C GLY A 1127 3.59 8.42 -13.33
N PRO A 1128 2.39 8.72 -12.80
CA PRO A 1128 1.73 9.98 -13.11
C PRO A 1128 2.63 11.14 -12.63
N PRO A 1129 2.88 12.18 -13.44
CA PRO A 1129 3.63 13.35 -13.01
C PRO A 1129 2.92 14.03 -11.82
N PRO A 1130 3.64 14.79 -10.98
CA PRO A 1130 3.01 15.58 -9.93
C PRO A 1130 1.92 16.47 -10.56
N PRO A 1131 0.69 16.49 -9.99
CA PRO A 1131 -0.47 17.12 -10.63
C PRO A 1131 -0.30 18.63 -10.83
N HIS A 1132 0.63 19.25 -10.10
CA HIS A 1132 0.97 20.66 -10.17
C HIS A 1132 2.50 20.83 -10.11
N ALA A 1133 3.04 21.74 -10.91
CA ALA A 1133 4.47 22.10 -10.87
C ALA A 1133 4.79 23.16 -9.79
N ARG A 1134 3.76 23.72 -9.15
CA ARG A 1134 3.84 24.72 -8.09
C ARG A 1134 2.85 24.39 -6.98
N ASP A 1135 3.31 24.61 -5.76
CA ASP A 1135 2.53 24.47 -4.52
C ASP A 1135 1.86 25.79 -4.10
N GLU A 1136 2.33 26.91 -4.66
CA GLU A 1136 1.80 28.26 -4.46
C GLU A 1136 1.58 28.90 -5.84
N TRP A 1137 0.33 29.30 -6.12
CA TRP A 1137 -0.09 29.85 -7.41
C TRP A 1137 -0.30 31.37 -7.29
N PRO A 1138 -0.07 32.15 -8.36
CA PRO A 1138 -0.36 33.60 -8.35
C PRO A 1138 -1.84 33.95 -8.11
N ALA A 1139 -2.75 32.98 -8.32
CA ALA A 1139 -4.16 33.07 -7.99
C ALA A 1139 -4.82 31.68 -7.95
N GLU A 1140 -5.94 31.57 -7.23
CA GLU A 1140 -6.72 30.34 -7.05
C GLU A 1140 -8.17 30.51 -7.52
N LEU A 1141 -8.77 29.46 -8.08
CA LEU A 1141 -10.15 29.44 -8.59
C LEU A 1141 -11.13 28.85 -7.57
N PHE A 1142 -12.16 29.63 -7.24
CA PHE A 1142 -13.24 29.22 -6.34
C PHE A 1142 -14.52 29.00 -7.13
N LEU A 1143 -15.13 27.83 -6.94
CA LEU A 1143 -16.38 27.42 -7.59
C LEU A 1143 -17.40 27.04 -6.52
N PHE A 1144 -18.65 27.50 -6.66
CA PHE A 1144 -19.75 27.08 -5.80
C PHE A 1144 -20.91 26.57 -6.66
N ARG A 1145 -21.37 25.36 -6.32
CA ARG A 1145 -22.51 24.70 -6.98
C ARG A 1145 -23.75 24.75 -6.09
N GLY A 1146 -24.90 24.78 -6.74
CA GLY A 1146 -26.20 24.71 -6.08
C GLY A 1146 -27.30 24.34 -7.06
N LYS A 1147 -28.34 23.67 -6.55
CA LYS A 1147 -29.62 23.48 -7.24
C LYS A 1147 -30.19 24.85 -7.70
N ASP A 1148 -30.10 25.83 -6.82
CA ASP A 1148 -30.48 27.24 -6.95
C ASP A 1148 -29.30 28.15 -6.57
N PRO A 1149 -29.37 29.47 -6.83
CA PRO A 1149 -28.33 30.43 -6.44
C PRO A 1149 -28.15 30.53 -4.92
N GLU A 1150 -29.23 30.41 -4.15
CA GLU A 1150 -29.22 30.53 -2.68
C GLU A 1150 -28.34 29.47 -2.02
N ALA A 1151 -28.46 28.20 -2.44
CA ALA A 1151 -27.59 27.13 -1.96
C ALA A 1151 -26.10 27.37 -2.29
N ALA A 1152 -25.80 28.00 -3.43
CA ALA A 1152 -24.43 28.35 -3.79
C ALA A 1152 -23.88 29.52 -2.93
N ARG A 1153 -24.72 30.51 -2.59
CA ARG A 1153 -24.35 31.60 -1.67
C ARG A 1153 -24.11 31.09 -0.25
N GLY A 1154 -24.94 30.17 0.24
CA GLY A 1154 -24.71 29.50 1.53
C GLY A 1154 -23.38 28.73 1.58
N ALA A 1155 -23.01 28.07 0.48
CA ALA A 1155 -21.71 27.39 0.37
C ALA A 1155 -20.51 28.37 0.34
N ALA A 1156 -20.67 29.56 -0.23
CA ALA A 1156 -19.68 30.63 -0.20
C ALA A 1156 -19.56 31.26 1.21
N ALA A 1157 -20.69 31.59 1.85
CA ALA A 1157 -20.71 32.11 3.22
C ALA A 1157 -20.01 31.15 4.20
N GLY A 1158 -20.27 29.85 4.12
CA GLY A 1158 -19.58 28.84 4.94
C GLY A 1158 -18.08 28.64 4.65
N LEU A 1159 -17.49 29.34 3.67
CA LEU A 1159 -16.04 29.43 3.46
C LEU A 1159 -15.46 30.75 4.01
N LEU A 1160 -16.27 31.79 4.18
CA LEU A 1160 -15.84 33.10 4.66
C LEU A 1160 -15.25 33.03 6.07
N ASP A 1161 -15.88 32.29 6.98
CA ASP A 1161 -15.38 32.12 8.36
C ASP A 1161 -13.96 31.53 8.40
N LEU A 1162 -13.67 30.59 7.48
CA LEU A 1162 -12.35 29.96 7.36
C LEU A 1162 -11.33 30.93 6.76
N ALA A 1163 -11.71 31.68 5.73
CA ALA A 1163 -10.84 32.69 5.12
C ALA A 1163 -10.52 33.84 6.10
N ASP A 1164 -11.51 34.30 6.88
CA ASP A 1164 -11.32 35.37 7.87
C ASP A 1164 -10.45 34.95 9.06
N ALA A 1165 -10.52 33.69 9.49
CA ALA A 1165 -9.58 33.14 10.48
C ALA A 1165 -8.14 33.05 9.95
N ALA A 1166 -7.96 32.74 8.66
CA ALA A 1166 -6.64 32.77 8.02
C ALA A 1166 -6.08 34.20 7.94
N VAL A 1167 -6.89 35.20 7.56
CA VAL A 1167 -6.48 36.62 7.51
C VAL A 1167 -6.10 37.17 8.89
N ARG A 1168 -6.79 36.75 9.96
CA ARG A 1168 -6.43 37.15 11.34
C ARG A 1168 -5.18 36.46 11.90
N GLY A 1169 -4.68 35.41 11.23
CA GLY A 1169 -3.62 34.56 11.75
C GLY A 1169 -4.07 33.56 12.83
N ASP A 1170 -5.38 33.41 13.06
CA ASP A 1170 -5.95 32.42 13.99
C ASP A 1170 -5.71 30.98 13.50
N ALA A 1171 -5.53 30.81 12.19
CA ALA A 1171 -5.31 29.50 11.56
C ALA A 1171 -4.28 29.61 10.40
N PRO A 1172 -3.39 28.60 10.22
CA PRO A 1172 -2.29 28.66 9.25
C PRO A 1172 -2.71 28.27 7.81
N TRP A 1173 -3.98 28.50 7.43
CA TRP A 1173 -4.51 28.05 6.13
C TRP A 1173 -4.07 28.97 4.99
N ARG A 1174 -3.51 28.39 3.93
CA ARG A 1174 -3.14 29.10 2.70
C ARG A 1174 -4.34 29.21 1.77
N LEU A 1175 -4.26 30.14 0.80
CA LEU A 1175 -5.30 30.34 -0.20
C LEU A 1175 -5.70 29.05 -0.93
N ARG A 1176 -4.71 28.22 -1.29
CA ARG A 1176 -4.89 26.89 -1.92
C ARG A 1176 -5.70 25.92 -1.06
N ASP A 1177 -5.58 25.98 0.27
CA ASP A 1177 -6.23 25.05 1.20
C ASP A 1177 -7.74 25.37 1.28
N LEU A 1178 -8.05 26.67 1.23
CA LEU A 1178 -9.41 27.19 1.09
C LEU A 1178 -9.99 26.86 -0.29
N ALA A 1179 -9.22 27.00 -1.37
CA ALA A 1179 -9.62 26.64 -2.73
C ALA A 1179 -9.91 25.14 -2.90
N ALA A 1180 -9.02 24.28 -2.39
CA ALA A 1180 -9.24 22.84 -2.35
C ALA A 1180 -10.48 22.46 -1.53
N THR A 1181 -10.75 23.18 -0.45
CA THR A 1181 -11.95 22.99 0.38
C THR A 1181 -13.23 23.43 -0.36
N ALA A 1182 -13.21 24.56 -1.06
CA ALA A 1182 -14.30 25.01 -1.91
C ALA A 1182 -14.58 24.00 -3.04
N SER A 1183 -13.53 23.56 -3.74
CA SER A 1183 -13.60 22.58 -4.83
C SER A 1183 -14.20 21.24 -4.38
N ARG A 1184 -13.76 20.70 -3.22
CA ARG A 1184 -14.34 19.47 -2.63
C ARG A 1184 -15.82 19.64 -2.28
N ARG A 1185 -16.22 20.75 -1.65
CA ARG A 1185 -17.63 21.05 -1.35
C ARG A 1185 -18.46 21.18 -2.63
N ALA A 1186 -17.92 21.83 -3.65
CA ALA A 1186 -18.56 21.99 -4.95
C ALA A 1186 -18.73 20.65 -5.69
N ALA A 1187 -17.75 19.75 -5.64
CA ALA A 1187 -17.84 18.42 -6.25
C ALA A 1187 -18.92 17.53 -5.61
N GLN A 1188 -19.21 17.73 -4.32
CA GLN A 1188 -20.25 17.00 -3.58
C GLN A 1188 -21.65 17.61 -3.75
N ALA A 1189 -21.75 18.88 -4.14
CA ALA A 1189 -23.03 19.59 -4.26
C ALA A 1189 -23.78 19.27 -5.57
N ARG A 1190 -25.04 18.85 -5.45
CA ARG A 1190 -25.94 18.59 -6.58
C ARG A 1190 -26.31 19.92 -7.27
N GLY A 1191 -26.07 20.03 -8.58
CA GLY A 1191 -26.40 21.20 -9.40
C GLY A 1191 -25.29 21.64 -10.37
N THR A 1192 -25.51 22.74 -11.07
CA THR A 1192 -24.47 23.41 -11.87
C THR A 1192 -23.63 24.35 -11.00
N VAL A 1193 -22.48 24.80 -11.51
CA VAL A 1193 -21.79 25.96 -10.94
C VAL A 1193 -22.71 27.18 -11.08
N ARG A 1194 -22.79 28.00 -10.02
CA ARG A 1194 -23.61 29.23 -9.97
C ARG A 1194 -22.77 30.46 -9.64
N ILE A 1195 -21.71 30.30 -8.85
CA ILE A 1195 -20.77 31.36 -8.49
C ILE A 1195 -19.36 30.85 -8.83
N ALA A 1196 -18.56 31.69 -9.46
CA ALA A 1196 -17.16 31.44 -9.75
C ALA A 1196 -16.38 32.75 -9.69
N PHE A 1197 -15.21 32.74 -9.03
CA PHE A 1197 -14.29 33.87 -9.04
C PHE A 1197 -12.85 33.40 -8.77
N VAL A 1198 -11.90 34.27 -9.06
CA VAL A 1198 -10.46 34.03 -8.85
C VAL A 1198 -9.95 35.03 -7.81
N ALA A 1199 -9.17 34.56 -6.84
CA ALA A 1199 -8.55 35.39 -5.81
C ALA A 1199 -7.02 35.22 -5.84
N ARG A 1200 -6.26 36.29 -5.59
CA ARG A 1200 -4.78 36.25 -5.53
C ARG A 1200 -4.21 36.03 -4.14
N ASP A 1201 -4.98 36.39 -3.12
CA ASP A 1201 -4.60 36.31 -1.70
C ASP A 1201 -5.85 36.07 -0.83
N THR A 1202 -5.65 35.82 0.47
CA THR A 1202 -6.73 35.52 1.43
C THR A 1202 -7.61 36.74 1.72
N GLU A 1203 -7.09 37.97 1.64
CA GLU A 1203 -7.88 39.19 1.85
C GLU A 1203 -8.85 39.45 0.68
N GLU A 1204 -8.37 39.25 -0.55
CA GLU A 1204 -9.16 39.27 -1.77
C GLU A 1204 -10.21 38.17 -1.78
N LEU A 1205 -9.86 36.96 -1.32
CA LEU A 1205 -10.84 35.90 -1.12
C LEU A 1205 -11.94 36.33 -0.15
N CYS A 1206 -11.61 36.88 1.03
CA CYS A 1206 -12.63 37.38 1.97
C CYS A 1206 -13.51 38.48 1.35
N ARG A 1207 -12.92 39.39 0.57
CA ARG A 1207 -13.64 40.45 -0.16
C ARG A 1207 -14.66 39.86 -1.15
N LEU A 1208 -14.23 38.88 -1.95
CA LEU A 1208 -15.06 38.21 -2.96
C LEU A 1208 -16.14 37.31 -2.33
N LEU A 1209 -15.83 36.61 -1.25
CA LEU A 1209 -16.79 35.81 -0.49
C LEU A 1209 -17.88 36.67 0.15
N ARG A 1210 -17.53 37.83 0.73
CA ARG A 1210 -18.51 38.79 1.25
C ARG A 1210 -19.43 39.31 0.15
N ALA A 1211 -18.88 39.69 -1.00
CA ALA A 1211 -19.68 40.12 -2.15
C ALA A 1211 -20.64 39.01 -2.63
N ALA A 1212 -20.14 37.77 -2.77
CA ALA A 1212 -20.95 36.62 -3.17
C ALA A 1212 -22.06 36.26 -2.16
N ALA A 1213 -21.84 36.50 -0.85
CA ALA A 1213 -22.84 36.29 0.20
C ALA A 1213 -23.87 37.43 0.29
N ALA A 1214 -23.53 38.65 -0.14
CA ALA A 1214 -24.33 39.86 0.08
C ALA A 1214 -25.42 40.15 -0.98
N GLU A 1215 -25.49 39.41 -2.09
CA GLU A 1215 -26.56 39.56 -3.11
C GLU A 1215 -27.93 39.04 -2.61
N ALA A 1216 -28.50 39.70 -1.60
CA ALA A 1216 -29.86 39.46 -1.11
C ALA A 1216 -30.85 40.58 -1.53
N ASP A 1217 -30.38 41.81 -1.75
CA ASP A 1217 -31.23 42.97 -2.07
C ASP A 1217 -31.08 43.48 -3.52
N GLY A 1218 -31.96 42.97 -4.39
CA GLY A 1218 -32.68 43.72 -5.43
C GLY A 1218 -31.96 44.66 -6.41
N GLY A 1219 -31.54 44.11 -7.56
CA GLY A 1219 -31.85 44.71 -8.87
C GLY A 1219 -30.85 45.70 -9.50
N ALA A 1220 -30.55 45.44 -10.79
CA ALA A 1220 -29.69 46.19 -11.73
C ALA A 1220 -28.18 46.23 -11.38
N GLY A 1221 -27.25 45.98 -12.32
CA GLY A 1221 -27.40 45.54 -13.70
C GLY A 1221 -26.09 45.72 -14.50
N ALA A 1222 -25.95 44.95 -15.59
CA ALA A 1222 -24.81 44.88 -16.53
C ALA A 1222 -23.53 44.18 -16.01
#